data_AF-A0A3S1L1I3-F1
#
_entry.id   AF-A0A3S1L1I3-F1
#
_cell.length_a   1.000
_cell.length_b   1.000
_cell.length_c   1.000
_cell.angle_alpha   90.00
_cell.angle_beta   90.00
_cell.angle_gamma   90.00
#
_symmetry.space_group_name_H-M   'P 1'
#
loop_
_entity.id
_entity.type
_entity.pdbx_description
1 polymer ?
#
loop_
_entity_poly.entity_id
_entity_poly.type
_entity_poly.pdbx_seq_one_letter_code
_entity_poly.pdbx_strand_id
1 'polypeptide(L)'
;MCVVSEVAFGSTVAADPGSATYALAQHLAKIGDTVTLLWVANPLGSQPDEQEIARLAKWCFDNFLVRLELLPSSPELLRGMESSDKNSVAVYHYLKQNAFDVVYFSLEGGLAHFPTVAKRTGVFPDPPVLVVLAHEPLMWKLEANARAVERKEQMTVAHMERMSAETCDHIVVTGQSLLDWMTKAGWKLPASRHIATPLEPEEWRSDFTLDRYRPRDRPTAEVVHFSGTEARSGLTLFCDALDRLADASVTDIAVTVVGAFGHVLGEHSGGMIVRRARQWPFKLKLLPIRDVPEIFRYLRQSRALVAITHSAAQLPLDVVACLDEEIPFIATDVGSVRDLLHPKSADAVMMEASPSGIAAKIASTLESPSFRPAKPLQNRDAREKAWSKLHAKLCRQPGKAAGRGRGALPLVSIITAHYNRARLLPQAIASVRRQDYPNIELIVVDDGSTDPEAIELLAELEPEFKRRGWRIIRQKNGFLGKARNTGIRAAKGSLILFLDDDNALFPNAVSTFVAGVQKSGADICTTFAKWLNEPFVPPDTKSGYMLYFPVGGPPDIALITNPYGDANAMFRREVFDKVGYLNEERGFSASDWEFFLRADLAGLTIVTIPEPLYWYRSSPTGMNRNAEWLRNRRPIINVFRKHKFAHTDMFVQLGISSNTADHEKELNLWNLELRVKDDRYLRLSSAPANSTDAMQLLAEIAAREGRPDTAISLLAHSGRSDFTLGVVDLLDATAEDTVPELYSALQRERYLPAEVLRLAHVGSYPDADPDLLTYVEQSPDQLFVQAKGNIVSMALLKGVCPPGTVGADCWVYLDEALTGPAQFQIAIVDAENRTFSDLARLLENGDGSGWADVSRPHEPREIMASVDTPASARRDLLLAVRCGGNRPDAPVLGGFSSIKIRSVVSPDARRPRLNAPQSRQRTRRLTGEELKHSTLVTNYPSELPLLLVAGDNGGIFLRPSTHGPVVAALNAAFPAFARSAIATVEMAHEEASPFEFAMALGRPEEKLVWNRDAPVGALAFSGWTRVSKPFELHDLKVSIREIDRKWLTIYLAIRLPRGSKPMPSNAFWRKLLLVWD
;
A
#
# COMPACT_ATOMS: atom_id res chain seq x y z
N MET A 1 14.04 -20.24 15.67
CA MET A 1 14.26 -19.08 14.78
C MET A 1 12.98 -18.26 14.64
N CYS A 2 13.10 -16.96 14.40
CA CYS A 2 11.97 -16.11 14.02
C CYS A 2 12.27 -15.35 12.70
N VAL A 3 11.26 -15.14 11.87
CA VAL A 3 11.30 -14.28 10.68
C VAL A 3 10.19 -13.24 10.83
N VAL A 4 10.50 -11.95 10.69
CA VAL A 4 9.59 -10.82 10.91
C VAL A 4 9.41 -10.02 9.62
N SER A 5 8.16 -9.76 9.22
CA SER A 5 7.83 -8.98 8.01
C SER A 5 6.55 -8.16 8.16
N GLU A 6 6.54 -6.94 7.61
CA GLU A 6 5.35 -6.07 7.51
C GLU A 6 4.55 -6.29 6.21
N VAL A 7 5.09 -7.09 5.29
CA VAL A 7 4.54 -7.28 3.95
C VAL A 7 3.66 -8.53 3.91
N ALA A 8 2.48 -8.43 3.28
CA ALA A 8 1.54 -9.54 3.15
C ALA A 8 2.11 -10.62 2.21
N PHE A 9 2.34 -11.81 2.76
CA PHE A 9 2.69 -13.01 1.99
C PHE A 9 1.43 -13.72 1.48
N GLY A 10 1.56 -14.57 0.46
CA GLY A 10 0.45 -15.37 -0.08
C GLY A 10 -0.56 -14.61 -0.95
N SER A 11 -0.29 -13.34 -1.30
CA SER A 11 -1.25 -12.49 -2.04
C SER A 11 -0.65 -11.81 -3.28
N THR A 12 -0.63 -12.57 -4.37
CA THR A 12 -0.81 -12.10 -5.75
C THR A 12 0.37 -11.41 -6.49
N VAL A 13 1.03 -12.19 -7.36
CA VAL A 13 1.94 -11.81 -8.48
C VAL A 13 3.21 -11.01 -8.18
N ALA A 14 3.27 -10.24 -7.10
CA ALA A 14 4.36 -9.30 -6.86
C ALA A 14 5.69 -10.01 -6.54
N ALA A 15 6.77 -9.57 -7.19
CA ALA A 15 8.14 -9.87 -6.79
C ALA A 15 8.53 -9.03 -5.56
N ASP A 16 7.99 -9.38 -4.38
CA ASP A 16 8.02 -8.51 -3.20
C ASP A 16 8.88 -9.04 -2.02
N PRO A 17 9.32 -8.16 -1.09
CA PRO A 17 10.11 -8.55 0.07
C PRO A 17 9.43 -9.56 1.02
N GLY A 18 8.11 -9.50 1.15
CA GLY A 18 7.30 -10.45 1.91
C GLY A 18 7.46 -11.87 1.38
N SER A 19 7.23 -12.06 0.08
CA SER A 19 7.49 -13.33 -0.63
C SER A 19 8.92 -13.85 -0.42
N ALA A 20 9.94 -12.99 -0.48
CA ALA A 20 11.32 -13.37 -0.18
C ALA A 20 11.55 -13.79 1.28
N THR A 21 10.95 -13.09 2.25
CA THR A 21 11.01 -13.47 3.68
C THR A 21 10.25 -14.77 3.97
N TYR A 22 9.14 -15.02 3.27
CA TYR A 22 8.35 -16.24 3.41
C TYR A 22 9.11 -17.47 2.90
N ALA A 23 9.73 -17.36 1.72
CA ALA A 23 10.60 -18.38 1.15
C ALA A 23 11.76 -18.76 2.07
N LEU A 24 12.36 -17.76 2.76
CA LEU A 24 13.38 -18.03 3.77
C LEU A 24 12.80 -18.76 4.99
N ALA A 25 11.61 -18.40 5.47
CA ALA A 25 10.97 -19.09 6.60
C ALA A 25 10.72 -20.58 6.28
N GLN A 26 10.20 -20.89 5.09
CA GLN A 26 10.02 -22.26 4.60
C GLN A 26 11.37 -23.00 4.49
N HIS A 27 12.41 -22.37 3.90
CA HIS A 27 13.73 -23.00 3.78
C HIS A 27 14.38 -23.31 5.13
N LEU A 28 14.22 -22.44 6.14
CA LEU A 28 14.72 -22.70 7.49
C LEU A 28 14.00 -23.89 8.14
N ALA A 29 12.67 -23.98 8.01
CA ALA A 29 11.91 -25.13 8.52
C ALA A 29 12.32 -26.44 7.81
N LYS A 30 12.52 -26.39 6.49
CA LYS A 30 12.99 -27.50 5.64
C LYS A 30 14.36 -28.05 6.03
N ILE A 31 15.28 -27.22 6.56
CA ILE A 31 16.58 -27.68 7.08
C ILE A 31 16.55 -28.12 8.55
N GLY A 32 15.38 -28.08 9.19
CA GLY A 32 15.13 -28.62 10.54
C GLY A 32 15.04 -27.58 11.67
N ASP A 33 15.06 -26.28 11.36
CA ASP A 33 14.83 -25.25 12.39
C ASP A 33 13.35 -25.18 12.80
N THR A 34 13.08 -24.92 14.08
CA THR A 34 11.75 -24.48 14.51
C THR A 34 11.58 -23.01 14.14
N VAL A 35 10.67 -22.69 13.21
CA VAL A 35 10.48 -21.34 12.66
C VAL A 35 9.14 -20.75 13.05
N THR A 36 9.17 -19.58 13.71
CA THR A 36 8.02 -18.68 13.79
C THR A 36 8.11 -17.61 12.71
N LEU A 37 7.07 -17.46 11.91
CA LEU A 37 6.86 -16.32 11.02
C LEU A 37 5.97 -15.31 11.76
N LEU A 38 6.53 -14.19 12.17
CA LEU A 38 5.83 -13.10 12.84
C LEU A 38 5.36 -12.07 11.80
N TRP A 39 4.08 -12.16 11.43
CA TRP A 39 3.45 -11.19 10.55
C TRP A 39 3.11 -9.93 11.33
N VAL A 40 3.60 -8.80 10.85
CA VAL A 40 3.20 -7.48 11.30
C VAL A 40 2.21 -6.91 10.29
N ALA A 41 1.03 -6.47 10.74
CA ALA A 41 0.08 -5.80 9.87
C ALA A 41 0.62 -4.43 9.43
N ASN A 42 0.49 -4.13 8.14
CA ASN A 42 0.83 -2.83 7.58
C ASN A 42 -0.23 -1.78 8.00
N PRO A 43 0.13 -0.68 8.69
CA PRO A 43 -0.83 0.32 9.17
C PRO A 43 -1.62 1.06 8.07
N LEU A 44 -1.24 0.89 6.80
CA LEU A 44 -1.89 1.49 5.62
C LEU A 44 -2.53 0.43 4.71
N GLY A 45 -2.46 -0.86 5.07
CA GLY A 45 -3.03 -1.97 4.32
C GLY A 45 -4.41 -2.41 4.83
N SER A 46 -5.10 -3.23 4.03
CA SER A 46 -6.23 -4.03 4.51
C SER A 46 -5.70 -5.16 5.39
N GLN A 47 -6.15 -5.26 6.64
CA GLN A 47 -5.87 -6.43 7.47
C GLN A 47 -6.83 -7.59 7.08
N PRO A 48 -6.35 -8.84 7.07
CA PRO A 48 -7.20 -10.03 6.93
C PRO A 48 -8.08 -10.21 8.17
N ASP A 49 -9.15 -11.01 8.07
CA ASP A 49 -9.97 -11.37 9.23
C ASP A 49 -9.38 -12.53 10.05
N GLU A 50 -9.91 -12.75 11.26
CA GLU A 50 -9.43 -13.80 12.18
C GLU A 50 -9.56 -15.22 11.61
N GLN A 51 -10.51 -15.47 10.71
CA GLN A 51 -10.72 -16.78 10.07
C GLN A 51 -9.69 -16.99 8.95
N GLU A 52 -9.40 -15.95 8.16
CA GLU A 52 -8.34 -15.96 7.16
C GLU A 52 -6.96 -16.17 7.81
N ILE A 53 -6.66 -15.45 8.90
CA ILE A 53 -5.42 -15.64 9.68
C ILE A 53 -5.33 -17.08 10.21
N ALA A 54 -6.40 -17.62 10.81
CA ALA A 54 -6.41 -18.99 11.32
C ALA A 54 -6.24 -20.04 10.21
N ARG A 55 -6.85 -19.83 9.04
CA ARG A 55 -6.69 -20.67 7.85
C ARG A 55 -5.25 -20.64 7.34
N LEU A 56 -4.67 -19.46 7.17
CA LEU A 56 -3.29 -19.28 6.73
C LEU A 56 -2.28 -19.90 7.72
N ALA A 57 -2.53 -19.75 9.02
CA ALA A 57 -1.64 -20.29 10.05
C ALA A 57 -1.67 -21.81 10.11
N LYS A 58 -2.86 -22.42 9.99
CA LYS A 58 -2.99 -23.88 9.83
C LYS A 58 -2.28 -24.36 8.57
N TRP A 59 -2.51 -23.70 7.43
CA TRP A 59 -1.90 -24.07 6.15
C TRP A 59 -0.37 -23.97 6.14
N CYS A 60 0.21 -22.89 6.68
CA CYS A 60 1.67 -22.73 6.80
C CYS A 60 2.31 -23.84 7.64
N PHE A 61 1.65 -24.23 8.73
CA PHE A 61 2.15 -25.27 9.62
C PHE A 61 2.02 -26.67 9.00
N ASP A 62 0.85 -27.01 8.46
CA ASP A 62 0.58 -28.33 7.88
C ASP A 62 1.47 -28.65 6.66
N ASN A 63 1.79 -27.65 5.84
CA ASN A 63 2.53 -27.86 4.58
C ASN A 63 4.05 -27.61 4.71
N PHE A 64 4.48 -26.68 5.57
CA PHE A 64 5.88 -26.24 5.63
C PHE A 64 6.48 -26.26 7.05
N LEU A 65 5.73 -26.69 8.07
CA LEU A 65 6.13 -26.63 9.50
C LEU A 65 6.46 -25.21 10.00
N VAL A 66 6.02 -24.18 9.29
CA VAL A 66 6.20 -22.76 9.67
C VAL A 66 5.04 -22.33 10.56
N ARG A 67 5.34 -21.94 11.79
CA ARG A 67 4.36 -21.38 12.73
C ARG A 67 4.13 -19.90 12.41
N LEU A 68 3.07 -19.59 11.68
CA LEU A 68 2.62 -18.20 11.48
C LEU A 68 1.95 -17.65 12.74
N GLU A 69 2.32 -16.44 13.14
CA GLU A 69 1.62 -15.63 14.15
C GLU A 69 1.42 -14.20 13.65
N LEU A 70 0.23 -13.63 13.86
CA LEU A 70 0.04 -12.19 13.77
C LEU A 70 0.59 -11.53 15.04
N LEU A 71 1.31 -10.41 14.88
CA LEU A 71 1.85 -9.62 15.98
C LEU A 71 0.73 -9.21 16.98
N PRO A 72 0.77 -9.67 18.24
CA PRO A 72 -0.29 -9.36 19.19
C PRO A 72 -0.24 -7.88 19.62
N SER A 73 -1.42 -7.29 19.82
CA SER A 73 -1.58 -5.96 20.41
C SER A 73 -0.86 -5.86 21.76
N SER A 74 0.20 -5.04 21.84
CA SER A 74 0.95 -4.88 23.08
C SER A 74 0.14 -4.10 24.13
N PRO A 75 -0.01 -4.61 25.37
CA PRO A 75 -0.87 -4.00 26.39
C PRO A 75 -0.34 -2.65 26.93
N GLU A 76 0.93 -2.32 26.69
CA GLU A 76 1.56 -1.07 27.13
C GLU A 76 1.44 0.07 26.09
N LEU A 77 0.90 -0.22 24.91
CA LEU A 77 0.64 0.74 23.84
C LEU A 77 -0.84 1.17 23.85
N LEU A 78 -1.11 2.43 23.54
CA LEU A 78 -2.49 2.90 23.36
C LEU A 78 -3.07 2.35 22.05
N ARG A 79 -4.25 1.73 22.12
CA ARG A 79 -4.99 1.22 20.95
C ARG A 79 -5.46 2.35 20.03
N GLY A 80 -5.65 2.04 18.74
CA GLY A 80 -6.37 2.89 17.78
C GLY A 80 -5.53 3.81 16.91
N MET A 81 -4.19 3.69 16.93
CA MET A 81 -3.30 4.33 15.94
C MET A 81 -2.09 3.42 15.68
N GLU A 82 -2.15 2.58 14.66
CA GLU A 82 -0.99 1.80 14.21
C GLU A 82 -0.02 2.69 13.42
N SER A 83 1.28 2.42 13.52
CA SER A 83 2.35 3.11 12.80
C SER A 83 3.66 2.32 12.94
N SER A 84 4.55 2.35 11.94
CA SER A 84 5.69 1.42 11.88
C SER A 84 6.66 1.56 13.07
N ASP A 85 6.78 2.74 13.67
CA ASP A 85 7.50 2.96 14.94
C ASP A 85 6.89 2.14 16.10
N LYS A 86 5.56 2.20 16.28
CA LYS A 86 4.85 1.38 17.28
C LYS A 86 4.91 -0.10 16.94
N ASN A 87 4.88 -0.48 15.67
CA ASN A 87 5.04 -1.86 15.24
C ASN A 87 6.43 -2.39 15.64
N SER A 88 7.49 -1.61 15.44
CA SER A 88 8.84 -1.95 15.91
C SER A 88 8.93 -2.08 17.44
N VAL A 89 8.21 -1.25 18.21
CA VAL A 89 8.09 -1.41 19.68
C VAL A 89 7.33 -2.67 20.07
N ALA A 90 6.22 -2.98 19.39
CA ALA A 90 5.43 -4.18 19.65
C ALA A 90 6.20 -5.46 19.30
N VAL A 91 6.97 -5.47 18.20
CA VAL A 91 7.91 -6.54 17.87
C VAL A 91 8.99 -6.68 18.95
N TYR A 92 9.59 -5.57 19.41
CA TYR A 92 10.54 -5.63 20.53
C TYR A 92 9.91 -6.23 21.79
N HIS A 93 8.68 -5.83 22.15
CA HIS A 93 7.95 -6.39 23.28
C HIS A 93 7.65 -7.90 23.13
N TYR A 94 7.29 -8.35 21.92
CA TYR A 94 7.09 -9.77 21.60
C TYR A 94 8.39 -10.56 21.77
N LEU A 95 9.52 -10.03 21.29
CA LEU A 95 10.84 -10.68 21.38
C LEU A 95 11.46 -10.63 22.80
N LYS A 96 10.98 -9.76 23.70
CA LYS A 96 11.28 -9.84 25.15
C LYS A 96 10.54 -10.99 25.85
N GLN A 97 9.42 -11.46 25.27
CA GLN A 97 8.54 -12.47 25.88
C GLN A 97 8.77 -13.87 25.28
N ASN A 98 9.30 -13.94 24.07
CA ASN A 98 9.55 -15.18 23.32
C ASN A 98 11.04 -15.28 22.98
N ALA A 99 11.71 -16.32 23.49
CA ALA A 99 13.14 -16.52 23.25
C ALA A 99 13.40 -17.16 21.87
N PHE A 100 14.40 -16.62 21.15
CA PHE A 100 14.88 -17.13 19.87
C PHE A 100 16.41 -17.00 19.80
N ASP A 101 17.08 -17.87 19.06
CA ASP A 101 18.54 -17.81 18.84
C ASP A 101 18.91 -16.75 17.79
N VAL A 102 18.14 -16.72 16.69
CA VAL A 102 18.27 -15.78 15.58
C VAL A 102 16.89 -15.26 15.17
N VAL A 103 16.82 -13.96 14.92
CA VAL A 103 15.66 -13.27 14.35
C VAL A 103 16.07 -12.61 13.04
N TYR A 104 15.39 -12.97 11.96
CA TYR A 104 15.48 -12.34 10.65
C TYR A 104 14.40 -11.27 10.53
N PHE A 105 14.74 -10.11 9.99
CA PHE A 105 13.81 -9.03 9.69
C PHE A 105 13.90 -8.67 8.21
N SER A 106 12.78 -8.41 7.54
CA SER A 106 12.83 -7.50 6.39
C SER A 106 13.35 -6.15 6.86
N LEU A 107 14.20 -5.51 6.07
CA LEU A 107 14.61 -4.13 6.30
C LEU A 107 13.40 -3.20 6.17
N GLU A 108 12.60 -3.45 5.15
CA GLU A 108 11.48 -2.63 4.70
C GLU A 108 10.45 -2.40 5.82
N GLY A 109 10.02 -1.15 6.00
CA GLY A 109 9.18 -0.74 7.14
C GLY A 109 9.96 -0.44 8.43
N GLY A 110 11.22 -0.87 8.53
CA GLY A 110 12.13 -0.52 9.62
C GLY A 110 11.84 -1.25 10.94
N LEU A 111 11.14 -2.38 10.92
CA LEU A 111 10.70 -3.12 12.11
C LEU A 111 11.84 -3.50 13.08
N ALA A 112 13.06 -3.69 12.57
CA ALA A 112 14.25 -4.01 13.36
C ALA A 112 14.79 -2.84 14.21
N HIS A 113 14.28 -1.61 14.05
CA HIS A 113 14.84 -0.40 14.67
C HIS A 113 14.92 -0.48 16.20
N PHE A 114 13.80 -0.65 16.91
CA PHE A 114 13.84 -0.73 18.37
C PHE A 114 14.49 -2.03 18.89
N PRO A 115 14.33 -3.21 18.28
CA PRO A 115 15.12 -4.41 18.63
C PRO A 115 16.65 -4.21 18.55
N THR A 116 17.17 -3.62 17.46
CA THR A 116 18.62 -3.36 17.30
C THR A 116 19.12 -2.30 18.27
N VAL A 117 18.35 -1.22 18.46
CA VAL A 117 18.67 -0.17 19.43
C VAL A 117 18.59 -0.67 20.88
N ALA A 118 17.65 -1.57 21.21
CA ALA A 118 17.57 -2.23 22.52
C ALA A 118 18.79 -3.11 22.81
N LYS A 119 19.31 -3.79 21.78
CA LYS A 119 20.56 -4.57 21.87
C LYS A 119 21.79 -3.66 22.01
N ARG A 120 21.86 -2.56 21.25
CA ARG A 120 22.95 -1.57 21.30
C ARG A 120 23.01 -0.79 22.62
N THR A 121 21.86 -0.40 23.17
CA THR A 121 21.76 0.17 24.53
C THR A 121 21.84 -0.90 25.62
N GLY A 122 21.68 -2.17 25.24
CA GLY A 122 21.79 -3.35 26.09
C GLY A 122 20.76 -3.40 27.21
N VAL A 123 19.52 -3.00 26.89
CA VAL A 123 18.32 -3.20 27.72
C VAL A 123 17.55 -4.46 27.32
N PHE A 124 17.77 -4.96 26.11
CA PHE A 124 17.28 -6.26 25.66
C PHE A 124 17.97 -7.37 26.48
N PRO A 125 17.24 -8.16 27.31
CA PRO A 125 17.81 -9.33 27.99
C PRO A 125 18.10 -10.45 26.98
N ASP A 126 19.21 -11.16 27.19
CA ASP A 126 19.67 -12.32 26.39
C ASP A 126 19.34 -12.26 24.87
N PRO A 127 19.80 -11.20 24.18
CA PRO A 127 19.26 -10.83 22.88
C PRO A 127 19.69 -11.79 21.75
N PRO A 128 18.76 -12.18 20.84
CA PRO A 128 19.06 -13.00 19.66
C PRO A 128 20.12 -12.35 18.75
N VAL A 129 20.68 -13.14 17.83
CA VAL A 129 21.36 -12.60 16.65
C VAL A 129 20.31 -11.92 15.75
N LEU A 130 20.51 -10.63 15.46
CA LEU A 130 19.61 -9.80 14.66
C LEU A 130 20.15 -9.72 13.23
N VAL A 131 19.46 -10.38 12.29
CA VAL A 131 19.80 -10.36 10.86
C VAL A 131 18.79 -9.49 10.12
N VAL A 132 19.27 -8.51 9.36
CA VAL A 132 18.43 -7.63 8.55
C VAL A 132 18.60 -7.98 7.07
N LEU A 133 17.49 -8.19 6.38
CA LEU A 133 17.39 -8.58 4.98
C LEU A 133 16.95 -7.37 4.16
N ALA A 134 17.86 -6.81 3.36
CA ALA A 134 17.59 -5.64 2.53
C ALA A 134 17.31 -6.06 1.08
N HIS A 135 16.13 -5.70 0.59
CA HIS A 135 15.65 -6.04 -0.75
C HIS A 135 15.39 -4.78 -1.58
N GLU A 136 14.53 -3.88 -1.11
CA GLU A 136 14.14 -2.64 -1.79
C GLU A 136 13.82 -1.53 -0.75
N PRO A 137 14.86 -0.91 -0.13
CA PRO A 137 14.66 0.12 0.91
C PRO A 137 13.79 1.29 0.41
N LEU A 138 12.98 1.88 1.28
CA LEU A 138 11.96 2.87 0.92
C LEU A 138 12.53 4.04 0.09
N MET A 139 13.68 4.61 0.46
CA MET A 139 14.29 5.71 -0.31
C MET A 139 14.75 5.26 -1.70
N TRP A 140 15.36 4.08 -1.81
CA TRP A 140 15.70 3.51 -3.13
C TRP A 140 14.42 3.24 -3.95
N LYS A 141 13.37 2.73 -3.32
CA LYS A 141 12.10 2.41 -3.97
C LYS A 141 11.37 3.68 -4.43
N LEU A 142 11.45 4.78 -3.70
CA LEU A 142 10.94 6.09 -4.12
C LEU A 142 11.73 6.60 -5.34
N GLU A 143 13.07 6.63 -5.25
CA GLU A 143 13.96 7.00 -6.38
C GLU A 143 13.66 6.17 -7.65
N ALA A 144 13.58 4.84 -7.51
CA ALA A 144 13.34 3.90 -8.61
C ALA A 144 11.98 4.07 -9.30
N ASN A 145 10.96 4.58 -8.59
CA ASN A 145 9.64 4.87 -9.15
C ASN A 145 9.46 6.35 -9.53
N ALA A 146 10.54 7.16 -9.51
CA ALA A 146 10.52 8.61 -9.71
C ALA A 146 9.54 9.35 -8.77
N ARG A 147 9.41 8.86 -7.53
CA ARG A 147 8.54 9.42 -6.49
C ARG A 147 9.36 10.20 -5.46
N ALA A 148 8.74 11.26 -4.93
CA ALA A 148 9.20 11.95 -3.75
C ALA A 148 8.61 11.31 -2.48
N VAL A 149 9.20 11.57 -1.31
CA VAL A 149 8.51 11.40 -0.03
C VAL A 149 7.18 12.16 -0.04
N GLU A 150 6.07 11.46 0.19
CA GLU A 150 4.71 11.98 0.15
C GLU A 150 4.14 12.29 1.54
N ARG A 151 4.64 11.65 2.60
CA ARG A 151 4.12 11.76 3.98
C ARG A 151 5.23 11.73 5.03
N LYS A 152 4.97 12.29 6.23
CA LYS A 152 5.93 12.30 7.35
C LYS A 152 6.34 10.88 7.77
N GLU A 153 5.40 9.95 7.68
CA GLU A 153 5.56 8.55 8.13
C GLU A 153 6.62 7.82 7.29
N GLN A 154 6.72 8.14 5.99
CA GLN A 154 7.79 7.65 5.11
C GLN A 154 9.17 8.17 5.52
N MET A 155 9.27 9.39 6.04
CA MET A 155 10.54 9.92 6.60
C MET A 155 10.96 9.14 7.84
N THR A 156 9.99 8.79 8.70
CA THR A 156 10.22 7.96 9.90
C THR A 156 10.71 6.58 9.50
N VAL A 157 10.05 5.93 8.54
CA VAL A 157 10.44 4.60 8.01
C VAL A 157 11.82 4.65 7.37
N ALA A 158 12.11 5.61 6.48
CA ALA A 158 13.42 5.74 5.84
C ALA A 158 14.58 5.86 6.85
N HIS A 159 14.36 6.56 7.96
CA HIS A 159 15.32 6.64 9.06
C HIS A 159 15.41 5.34 9.87
N MET A 160 14.27 4.72 10.19
CA MET A 160 14.22 3.44 10.90
C MET A 160 14.90 2.31 10.12
N GLU A 161 14.71 2.25 8.80
CA GLU A 161 15.41 1.36 7.88
C GLU A 161 16.92 1.59 7.94
N ARG A 162 17.38 2.83 7.68
CA ARG A 162 18.80 3.18 7.76
C ARG A 162 19.41 2.77 9.10
N MET A 163 18.77 3.13 10.21
CA MET A 163 19.27 2.82 11.54
C MET A 163 19.28 1.31 11.82
N SER A 164 18.31 0.56 11.31
CA SER A 164 18.30 -0.92 11.38
C SER A 164 19.50 -1.52 10.64
N ALA A 165 19.74 -1.06 9.42
CA ALA A 165 20.87 -1.50 8.59
C ALA A 165 22.24 -1.08 9.16
N GLU A 166 22.35 0.06 9.86
CA GLU A 166 23.58 0.51 10.51
C GLU A 166 23.85 -0.16 11.88
N THR A 167 22.86 -0.82 12.52
CA THR A 167 22.97 -1.30 13.91
C THR A 167 22.63 -2.78 14.15
N CYS A 168 22.28 -3.55 13.12
CA CYS A 168 22.15 -5.01 13.21
C CYS A 168 23.50 -5.74 13.40
N ASP A 169 23.46 -6.99 13.87
CA ASP A 169 24.67 -7.82 13.94
C ASP A 169 25.16 -8.20 12.53
N HIS A 170 24.20 -8.50 11.65
CA HIS A 170 24.42 -9.00 10.29
C HIS A 170 23.43 -8.36 9.32
N ILE A 171 23.92 -7.91 8.17
CA ILE A 171 23.07 -7.48 7.04
C ILE A 171 23.27 -8.40 5.84
N VAL A 172 22.16 -8.78 5.21
CA VAL A 172 22.15 -9.52 3.94
C VAL A 172 21.45 -8.65 2.91
N VAL A 173 22.05 -8.50 1.73
CA VAL A 173 21.47 -7.78 0.58
C VAL A 173 21.25 -8.74 -0.59
N THR A 174 20.32 -8.42 -1.48
CA THR A 174 20.00 -9.24 -2.67
C THR A 174 21.10 -9.28 -3.73
N GLY A 175 21.88 -8.19 -3.90
CA GLY A 175 22.91 -8.05 -4.94
C GLY A 175 23.91 -6.93 -4.65
N GLN A 176 25.00 -6.87 -5.44
CA GLN A 176 26.07 -5.87 -5.24
C GLN A 176 25.56 -4.44 -5.51
N SER A 177 24.66 -4.29 -6.49
CA SER A 177 24.00 -3.02 -6.85
C SER A 177 23.28 -2.33 -5.69
N LEU A 178 22.69 -3.09 -4.77
CA LEU A 178 22.04 -2.54 -3.57
C LEU A 178 23.09 -2.09 -2.53
N LEU A 179 24.14 -2.91 -2.33
CA LEU A 179 25.22 -2.59 -1.40
C LEU A 179 25.96 -1.30 -1.80
N ASP A 180 26.17 -1.11 -3.10
CA ASP A 180 26.80 0.08 -3.65
C ASP A 180 25.91 1.32 -3.52
N TRP A 181 24.58 1.19 -3.75
CA TRP A 181 23.63 2.28 -3.49
C TRP A 181 23.62 2.69 -2.01
N MET A 182 23.50 1.73 -1.07
CA MET A 182 23.52 2.01 0.38
C MET A 182 24.84 2.69 0.80
N THR A 183 25.96 2.21 0.27
CA THR A 183 27.29 2.78 0.55
C THR A 183 27.43 4.19 -0.02
N LYS A 184 26.93 4.44 -1.24
CA LYS A 184 26.89 5.76 -1.90
C LYS A 184 25.96 6.74 -1.18
N ALA A 185 24.85 6.26 -0.61
CA ALA A 185 23.97 7.01 0.28
C ALA A 185 24.58 7.28 1.68
N GLY A 186 25.82 6.83 1.92
CA GLY A 186 26.57 7.10 3.14
C GLY A 186 26.11 6.29 4.36
N TRP A 187 25.50 5.11 4.16
CA TRP A 187 25.06 4.24 5.25
C TRP A 187 26.26 3.54 5.91
N LYS A 188 26.37 3.62 7.23
CA LYS A 188 27.46 3.04 8.05
C LYS A 188 27.25 1.55 8.31
N LEU A 189 27.13 0.76 7.24
CA LEU A 189 26.81 -0.67 7.32
C LEU A 189 27.83 -1.48 8.15
N PRO A 190 27.38 -2.51 8.90
CA PRO A 190 28.25 -3.33 9.75
C PRO A 190 29.27 -4.14 8.93
N ALA A 191 30.35 -4.53 9.60
CA ALA A 191 31.42 -5.33 9.00
C ALA A 191 30.93 -6.71 8.51
N SER A 192 29.92 -7.29 9.17
CA SER A 192 29.30 -8.56 8.76
C SER A 192 28.14 -8.32 7.78
N ARG A 193 28.51 -7.90 6.57
CA ARG A 193 27.62 -7.76 5.41
C ARG A 193 27.79 -8.92 4.44
N HIS A 194 26.69 -9.40 3.87
CA HIS A 194 26.64 -10.54 2.97
C HIS A 194 25.74 -10.24 1.77
N ILE A 195 26.02 -10.88 0.63
CA ILE A 195 25.15 -10.87 -0.55
C ILE A 195 24.57 -12.27 -0.67
N ALA A 196 23.26 -12.37 -0.87
CA ALA A 196 22.58 -13.64 -1.13
C ALA A 196 21.38 -13.41 -2.06
N THR A 197 21.37 -14.13 -3.19
CA THR A 197 20.22 -14.20 -4.10
C THR A 197 18.97 -14.65 -3.32
N PRO A 198 17.80 -14.02 -3.48
CA PRO A 198 16.59 -14.43 -2.78
C PRO A 198 16.18 -15.87 -3.09
N LEU A 199 15.39 -16.44 -2.17
CA LEU A 199 14.64 -17.67 -2.40
C LEU A 199 13.23 -17.31 -2.85
N GLU A 200 12.60 -18.21 -3.61
CA GLU A 200 11.19 -18.14 -4.00
C GLU A 200 10.36 -19.10 -3.14
N PRO A 201 9.08 -18.78 -2.85
CA PRO A 201 8.23 -19.64 -2.03
C PRO A 201 8.03 -21.04 -2.61
N GLU A 202 7.87 -22.03 -1.72
CA GLU A 202 7.72 -23.43 -2.13
C GLU A 202 6.41 -23.70 -2.89
N GLU A 203 5.36 -22.93 -2.63
CA GLU A 203 4.06 -22.99 -3.31
C GLU A 203 4.05 -22.31 -4.69
N TRP A 204 5.08 -21.55 -5.07
CA TRP A 204 5.20 -21.02 -6.44
C TRP A 204 5.57 -22.10 -7.45
N ARG A 205 6.09 -23.24 -6.97
CA ARG A 205 6.34 -24.44 -7.79
C ARG A 205 5.03 -24.97 -8.35
N SER A 206 5.00 -25.27 -9.64
CA SER A 206 3.96 -26.13 -10.19
C SER A 206 4.30 -27.60 -9.91
N ASP A 207 3.42 -28.32 -9.21
CA ASP A 207 3.59 -29.75 -8.98
C ASP A 207 3.64 -30.52 -10.32
N PHE A 208 4.72 -31.25 -10.52
CA PHE A 208 5.20 -31.65 -11.85
C PHE A 208 5.17 -33.17 -12.09
N THR A 209 4.44 -33.91 -11.27
CA THR A 209 4.33 -35.37 -11.39
C THR A 209 3.49 -35.85 -12.58
N LEU A 210 2.63 -34.99 -13.16
CA LEU A 210 1.62 -35.39 -14.15
C LEU A 210 1.85 -34.93 -15.61
N ASP A 211 2.56 -33.83 -15.87
CA ASP A 211 2.59 -33.23 -17.22
C ASP A 211 4.00 -33.08 -17.82
N ARG A 212 4.14 -33.48 -19.09
CA ARG A 212 5.43 -33.65 -19.77
C ARG A 212 5.91 -32.36 -20.44
N TYR A 213 6.19 -31.32 -19.64
CA TYR A 213 6.90 -30.15 -20.15
C TYR A 213 8.27 -30.57 -20.73
N ARG A 214 8.57 -30.07 -21.92
CA ARG A 214 9.88 -30.18 -22.58
C ARG A 214 10.13 -28.87 -23.32
N PRO A 215 11.24 -28.16 -23.02
CA PRO A 215 11.64 -26.99 -23.81
C PRO A 215 11.75 -27.35 -25.29
N ARG A 216 11.21 -26.48 -26.15
CA ARG A 216 11.51 -26.47 -27.60
C ARG A 216 12.66 -25.52 -27.85
N ASP A 217 13.40 -25.74 -28.93
CA ASP A 217 14.45 -24.82 -29.36
C ASP A 217 13.92 -23.44 -29.79
N ARG A 218 12.62 -23.27 -30.10
CA ARG A 218 12.02 -21.98 -30.49
C ARG A 218 10.72 -21.72 -29.71
N PRO A 219 10.51 -20.50 -29.14
CA PRO A 219 9.24 -20.11 -28.52
C PRO A 219 8.13 -19.92 -29.56
N THR A 220 6.89 -19.74 -29.09
CA THR A 220 5.78 -19.26 -29.94
C THR A 220 5.94 -17.77 -30.26
N ALA A 221 5.14 -17.26 -31.21
CA ALA A 221 5.08 -15.82 -31.50
C ALA A 221 4.26 -15.02 -30.46
N GLU A 222 4.12 -15.54 -29.24
CA GLU A 222 3.49 -14.84 -28.13
C GLU A 222 4.57 -14.23 -27.22
N VAL A 223 4.40 -12.95 -26.86
CA VAL A 223 5.23 -12.23 -25.89
C VAL A 223 4.39 -11.95 -24.65
N VAL A 224 4.82 -12.43 -23.49
CA VAL A 224 4.14 -12.23 -22.20
C VAL A 224 4.88 -11.18 -21.36
N HIS A 225 4.13 -10.28 -20.72
CA HIS A 225 4.64 -9.28 -19.78
C HIS A 225 3.91 -9.35 -18.44
N PHE A 226 4.62 -9.11 -17.34
CA PHE A 226 4.06 -9.11 -15.98
C PHE A 226 3.58 -7.70 -15.58
N SER A 227 2.27 -7.58 -15.35
CA SER A 227 1.60 -6.34 -14.92
C SER A 227 1.96 -5.98 -13.48
N GLY A 228 3.04 -5.21 -13.33
CA GLY A 228 3.35 -4.48 -12.11
C GLY A 228 2.54 -3.17 -12.03
N THR A 229 2.10 -2.83 -10.81
CA THR A 229 1.40 -1.56 -10.51
C THR A 229 2.35 -0.39 -10.24
N GLU A 230 3.66 -0.63 -10.24
CA GLU A 230 4.68 0.34 -9.85
C GLU A 230 5.54 0.74 -11.07
N ALA A 231 5.95 2.01 -11.16
CA ALA A 231 6.58 2.55 -12.36
C ALA A 231 7.91 1.83 -12.72
N ARG A 232 8.68 1.39 -11.72
CA ARG A 232 9.94 0.64 -11.95
C ARG A 232 9.73 -0.72 -12.60
N SER A 233 8.52 -1.28 -12.52
CA SER A 233 8.14 -2.55 -13.20
C SER A 233 8.12 -2.40 -14.73
N GLY A 234 8.20 -1.18 -15.27
CA GLY A 234 8.50 -0.95 -16.67
C GLY A 234 7.40 -1.34 -17.66
N LEU A 235 6.14 -1.43 -17.21
CA LEU A 235 4.98 -1.66 -18.09
C LEU A 235 4.82 -0.55 -19.15
N THR A 236 5.09 0.71 -18.77
CA THR A 236 5.13 1.85 -19.70
C THR A 236 6.23 1.66 -20.75
N LEU A 237 7.43 1.27 -20.31
CA LEU A 237 8.60 1.01 -21.15
C LEU A 237 8.38 -0.15 -22.13
N PHE A 238 7.66 -1.20 -21.71
CA PHE A 238 7.20 -2.28 -22.58
C PHE A 238 6.22 -1.77 -23.63
N CYS A 239 5.21 -0.99 -23.23
CA CYS A 239 4.27 -0.39 -24.18
C CYS A 239 4.93 0.59 -25.17
N ASP A 240 5.99 1.30 -24.76
CA ASP A 240 6.81 2.15 -25.65
C ASP A 240 7.59 1.32 -26.69
N ALA A 241 7.99 0.09 -26.34
CA ALA A 241 8.60 -0.86 -27.27
C ALA A 241 7.56 -1.49 -28.22
N LEU A 242 6.35 -1.75 -27.73
CA LEU A 242 5.24 -2.26 -28.55
C LEU A 242 4.76 -1.25 -29.60
N ASP A 243 4.69 0.05 -29.25
CA ASP A 243 4.43 1.12 -30.23
C ASP A 243 5.49 1.10 -31.36
N ARG A 244 6.77 0.92 -31.01
CA ARG A 244 7.86 0.84 -32.00
C ARG A 244 7.81 -0.42 -32.88
N LEU A 245 7.32 -1.54 -32.35
CA LEU A 245 7.09 -2.75 -33.15
C LEU A 245 5.90 -2.58 -34.11
N ALA A 246 4.87 -1.83 -33.70
CA ALA A 246 3.76 -1.44 -34.57
C ALA A 246 4.22 -0.49 -35.69
N ASP A 247 5.01 0.54 -35.36
CA ASP A 247 5.63 1.45 -36.35
C ASP A 247 6.53 0.68 -37.35
N ALA A 248 7.26 -0.32 -36.86
CA ALA A 248 8.08 -1.22 -37.68
C ALA A 248 7.26 -2.25 -38.48
N SER A 249 5.92 -2.19 -38.44
CA SER A 249 5.00 -3.08 -39.17
C SER A 249 5.13 -4.57 -38.81
N VAL A 250 5.49 -4.89 -37.56
CA VAL A 250 5.54 -6.28 -37.06
C VAL A 250 4.12 -6.75 -36.76
N THR A 251 3.53 -7.55 -37.66
CA THR A 251 2.14 -8.05 -37.56
C THR A 251 2.01 -9.37 -36.81
N ASP A 252 2.95 -10.29 -37.02
CA ASP A 252 2.77 -11.73 -36.76
C ASP A 252 3.09 -12.14 -35.31
N ILE A 253 2.65 -11.33 -34.33
CA ILE A 253 2.83 -11.61 -32.90
C ILE A 253 1.50 -11.56 -32.14
N ALA A 254 1.51 -12.16 -30.95
CA ALA A 254 0.50 -11.94 -29.91
C ALA A 254 1.18 -11.34 -28.68
N VAL A 255 0.53 -10.35 -28.06
CA VAL A 255 0.98 -9.75 -26.80
C VAL A 255 -0.01 -10.12 -25.71
N THR A 256 0.52 -10.70 -24.63
CA THR A 256 -0.26 -11.05 -23.45
C THR A 256 0.29 -10.30 -22.25
N VAL A 257 -0.56 -9.59 -21.52
CA VAL A 257 -0.17 -8.97 -20.24
C VAL A 257 -0.91 -9.68 -19.11
N VAL A 258 -0.16 -10.12 -18.10
CA VAL A 258 -0.59 -11.01 -17.02
C VAL A 258 -0.38 -10.32 -15.67
N GLY A 259 -1.39 -10.30 -14.80
CA GLY A 259 -1.21 -9.94 -13.39
C GLY A 259 -2.26 -8.99 -12.80
N ALA A 260 -1.80 -8.13 -11.89
CA ALA A 260 -2.63 -7.10 -11.27
C ALA A 260 -2.64 -5.83 -12.14
N PHE A 261 -3.80 -5.52 -12.72
CA PHE A 261 -4.07 -4.24 -13.35
C PHE A 261 -4.54 -3.24 -12.27
N GLY A 262 -3.59 -2.43 -11.78
CA GLY A 262 -3.84 -1.26 -10.93
C GLY A 262 -3.51 0.04 -11.65
N HIS A 263 -3.03 1.05 -10.93
CA HIS A 263 -2.75 2.38 -11.49
C HIS A 263 -1.26 2.61 -11.73
N VAL A 264 -0.88 3.03 -12.93
CA VAL A 264 0.49 3.44 -13.26
C VAL A 264 0.45 4.88 -13.75
N LEU A 265 1.23 5.76 -13.11
CA LEU A 265 1.22 7.22 -13.35
C LEU A 265 -0.18 7.89 -13.23
N GLY A 266 -1.12 7.25 -12.52
CA GLY A 266 -2.48 7.78 -12.29
C GLY A 266 -3.55 7.28 -13.26
N GLU A 267 -3.17 6.66 -14.39
CA GLU A 267 -4.09 5.95 -15.29
C GLU A 267 -4.21 4.48 -14.88
N HIS A 268 -5.38 3.86 -15.07
CA HIS A 268 -5.51 2.41 -14.90
C HIS A 268 -4.69 1.67 -15.97
N SER A 269 -3.68 0.91 -15.54
CA SER A 269 -2.73 0.15 -16.38
C SER A 269 -3.37 -0.63 -17.52
N GLY A 270 -4.40 -1.43 -17.25
CA GLY A 270 -5.15 -2.16 -18.28
C GLY A 270 -5.77 -1.24 -19.34
N GLY A 271 -6.27 -0.07 -18.94
CA GLY A 271 -6.84 0.94 -19.83
C GLY A 271 -5.76 1.59 -20.69
N MET A 272 -4.62 1.95 -20.09
CA MET A 272 -3.45 2.46 -20.81
C MET A 272 -2.98 1.49 -21.91
N ILE A 273 -2.91 0.19 -21.62
CA ILE A 273 -2.53 -0.84 -22.60
C ILE A 273 -3.55 -0.87 -23.75
N VAL A 274 -4.84 -1.02 -23.45
CA VAL A 274 -5.91 -1.10 -24.48
C VAL A 274 -5.99 0.18 -25.34
N ARG A 275 -5.80 1.35 -24.72
CA ARG A 275 -5.74 2.65 -25.40
C ARG A 275 -4.58 2.78 -26.38
N ARG A 276 -3.39 2.26 -26.04
CA ARG A 276 -2.24 2.21 -26.97
C ARG A 276 -2.45 1.16 -28.05
N ALA A 277 -3.05 0.03 -27.69
CA ALA A 277 -3.37 -1.06 -28.61
C ALA A 277 -4.34 -0.69 -29.74
N ARG A 278 -4.93 0.52 -29.76
CA ARG A 278 -5.60 1.11 -30.93
C ARG A 278 -4.74 1.10 -32.20
N GLN A 279 -3.41 1.26 -32.07
CA GLN A 279 -2.48 1.34 -33.20
C GLN A 279 -1.62 0.07 -33.41
N TRP A 280 -1.77 -0.94 -32.54
CA TRP A 280 -0.99 -2.18 -32.63
C TRP A 280 -1.62 -3.16 -33.62
N PRO A 281 -0.90 -3.64 -34.66
CA PRO A 281 -1.47 -4.58 -35.64
C PRO A 281 -1.64 -6.01 -35.08
N PHE A 282 -1.01 -6.32 -33.95
CA PHE A 282 -0.99 -7.64 -33.33
C PHE A 282 -2.16 -7.91 -32.36
N LYS A 283 -2.36 -9.20 -32.04
CA LYS A 283 -3.35 -9.61 -31.03
C LYS A 283 -2.93 -9.15 -29.63
N LEU A 284 -3.92 -8.80 -28.81
CA LEU A 284 -3.73 -8.44 -27.40
C LEU A 284 -4.58 -9.38 -26.52
N LYS A 285 -3.99 -9.86 -25.44
CA LYS A 285 -4.67 -10.57 -24.37
C LYS A 285 -4.37 -9.91 -23.03
N LEU A 286 -5.39 -9.66 -22.23
CA LEU A 286 -5.24 -9.26 -20.84
C LEU A 286 -5.74 -10.39 -19.96
N LEU A 287 -4.87 -10.81 -19.04
CA LEU A 287 -5.10 -11.91 -18.11
C LEU A 287 -4.98 -11.38 -16.67
N PRO A 288 -6.09 -11.10 -15.98
CA PRO A 288 -6.08 -10.59 -14.61
C PRO A 288 -5.78 -11.69 -13.58
N ILE A 289 -5.06 -12.75 -14.00
CA ILE A 289 -4.61 -13.88 -13.19
C ILE A 289 -3.76 -13.33 -12.04
N ARG A 290 -4.02 -13.85 -10.85
CA ARG A 290 -3.34 -13.44 -9.61
C ARG A 290 -2.52 -14.55 -8.94
N ASP A 291 -2.80 -15.81 -9.26
CA ASP A 291 -2.07 -16.96 -8.74
C ASP A 291 -0.74 -17.17 -9.49
N VAL A 292 0.39 -17.23 -8.78
CA VAL A 292 1.71 -17.38 -9.42
C VAL A 292 1.88 -18.75 -10.10
N PRO A 293 1.51 -19.89 -9.47
CA PRO A 293 1.43 -21.17 -10.16
C PRO A 293 0.58 -21.16 -11.43
N GLU A 294 -0.56 -20.48 -11.46
CA GLU A 294 -1.39 -20.31 -12.66
C GLU A 294 -0.66 -19.50 -13.76
N ILE A 295 0.07 -18.45 -13.40
CA ILE A 295 0.91 -17.71 -14.35
C ILE A 295 1.97 -18.64 -14.97
N PHE A 296 2.73 -19.38 -14.16
CA PHE A 296 3.76 -20.28 -14.68
C PHE A 296 3.17 -21.51 -15.40
N ARG A 297 1.97 -21.96 -15.03
CA ARG A 297 1.17 -22.96 -15.79
C ARG A 297 0.81 -22.42 -17.17
N TYR A 298 0.31 -21.19 -17.26
CA TYR A 298 0.01 -20.52 -18.53
C TYR A 298 1.25 -20.40 -19.43
N LEU A 299 2.36 -19.87 -18.89
CA LEU A 299 3.62 -19.67 -19.63
C LEU A 299 4.15 -20.96 -20.29
N ARG A 300 4.04 -22.09 -19.59
CA ARG A 300 4.52 -23.39 -20.12
C ARG A 300 3.56 -24.02 -21.13
N GLN A 301 2.26 -23.73 -21.03
CA GLN A 301 1.25 -24.14 -22.00
C GLN A 301 1.32 -23.30 -23.29
N SER A 302 1.41 -21.97 -23.19
CA SER A 302 1.53 -21.05 -24.33
C SER A 302 2.91 -21.11 -25.00
N ARG A 303 3.96 -21.44 -24.23
CA ARG A 303 5.37 -21.46 -24.66
C ARG A 303 5.86 -20.11 -25.20
N ALA A 304 5.28 -19.04 -24.66
CA ALA A 304 5.57 -17.66 -24.97
C ALA A 304 6.99 -17.24 -24.54
N LEU A 305 7.47 -16.13 -25.11
CA LEU A 305 8.65 -15.42 -24.63
C LEU A 305 8.24 -14.43 -23.52
N VAL A 306 8.82 -14.51 -22.34
CA VAL A 306 8.58 -13.51 -21.29
C VAL A 306 9.48 -12.28 -21.52
N ALA A 307 8.91 -11.08 -21.44
CA ALA A 307 9.64 -9.81 -21.49
C ALA A 307 9.63 -9.14 -20.11
N ILE A 308 10.77 -9.18 -19.42
CA ILE A 308 10.97 -8.55 -18.10
C ILE A 308 11.61 -7.17 -18.34
N THR A 309 10.82 -6.10 -18.26
CA THR A 309 11.19 -4.77 -18.76
C THR A 309 11.48 -3.74 -17.66
N HIS A 310 11.89 -4.18 -16.48
CA HIS A 310 12.18 -3.33 -15.33
C HIS A 310 13.09 -2.14 -15.69
N SER A 311 12.72 -0.92 -15.30
CA SER A 311 13.61 0.25 -15.40
C SER A 311 14.55 0.36 -14.21
N ALA A 312 14.21 -0.26 -13.08
CA ALA A 312 15.10 -0.51 -11.94
C ALA A 312 14.56 -1.69 -11.10
N ALA A 313 15.43 -2.60 -10.68
CA ALA A 313 15.07 -3.73 -9.81
C ALA A 313 16.24 -4.12 -8.89
N GLN A 314 15.96 -4.42 -7.62
CA GLN A 314 16.93 -5.02 -6.69
C GLN A 314 16.45 -6.40 -6.21
N LEU A 315 15.15 -6.71 -6.31
CA LEU A 315 14.54 -8.00 -6.01
C LEU A 315 13.85 -8.63 -7.24
N PRO A 316 14.59 -9.09 -8.26
CA PRO A 316 14.03 -9.72 -9.46
C PRO A 316 13.64 -11.20 -9.22
N LEU A 317 12.65 -11.44 -8.34
CA LEU A 317 12.11 -12.79 -8.07
C LEU A 317 11.44 -13.41 -9.30
N ASP A 318 10.90 -12.60 -10.19
CA ASP A 318 10.34 -13.02 -11.48
C ASP A 318 11.41 -13.63 -12.40
N VAL A 319 12.60 -13.03 -12.46
CA VAL A 319 13.77 -13.59 -13.16
C VAL A 319 14.21 -14.90 -12.49
N VAL A 320 14.20 -14.98 -11.16
CA VAL A 320 14.53 -16.22 -10.42
C VAL A 320 13.57 -17.36 -10.78
N ALA A 321 12.27 -17.11 -10.77
CA ALA A 321 11.25 -18.10 -11.11
C ALA A 321 11.34 -18.52 -12.59
N CYS A 322 11.54 -17.58 -13.52
CA CYS A 322 11.78 -17.92 -14.93
C CYS A 322 13.06 -18.75 -15.14
N LEU A 323 14.11 -18.57 -14.32
CA LEU A 323 15.35 -19.35 -14.38
C LEU A 323 15.20 -20.77 -13.82
N ASP A 324 14.52 -20.93 -12.69
CA ASP A 324 14.33 -22.24 -12.05
C ASP A 324 13.32 -23.11 -12.80
N GLU A 325 12.32 -22.51 -13.45
CA GLU A 325 11.24 -23.20 -14.19
C GLU A 325 11.51 -23.31 -15.70
N GLU A 326 12.76 -23.07 -16.13
CA GLU A 326 13.27 -23.11 -17.51
C GLU A 326 12.41 -22.33 -18.54
N ILE A 327 11.83 -21.20 -18.14
CA ILE A 327 11.02 -20.36 -19.03
C ILE A 327 11.91 -19.53 -19.97
N PRO A 328 11.62 -19.46 -21.29
CA PRO A 328 12.30 -18.52 -22.18
C PRO A 328 11.93 -17.07 -21.85
N PHE A 329 12.91 -16.23 -21.50
CA PHE A 329 12.71 -14.81 -21.23
C PHE A 329 13.81 -13.93 -21.81
N ILE A 330 13.52 -12.64 -21.95
CA ILE A 330 14.46 -11.54 -22.14
C ILE A 330 14.29 -10.53 -21.00
N ALA A 331 15.38 -9.94 -20.51
CA ALA A 331 15.36 -9.06 -19.33
C ALA A 331 16.20 -7.80 -19.51
N THR A 332 15.76 -6.67 -18.95
CA THR A 332 16.54 -5.43 -18.93
C THR A 332 17.75 -5.50 -18.00
N ASP A 333 18.84 -4.85 -18.41
CA ASP A 333 20.11 -4.80 -17.67
C ASP A 333 20.09 -3.75 -16.55
N VAL A 334 19.37 -4.07 -15.47
CA VAL A 334 19.17 -3.18 -14.32
C VAL A 334 19.46 -3.87 -12.99
N GLY A 335 20.13 -3.15 -12.09
CA GLY A 335 20.42 -3.58 -10.73
C GLY A 335 21.01 -4.99 -10.62
N SER A 336 20.33 -5.86 -9.88
CA SER A 336 20.83 -7.21 -9.54
C SER A 336 20.49 -8.30 -10.58
N VAL A 337 19.77 -7.97 -11.67
CA VAL A 337 19.34 -8.95 -12.68
C VAL A 337 20.52 -9.70 -13.31
N ARG A 338 21.62 -8.99 -13.62
CA ARG A 338 22.82 -9.57 -14.25
C ARG A 338 23.52 -10.58 -13.33
N ASP A 339 23.53 -10.34 -12.03
CA ASP A 339 24.19 -11.19 -11.02
C ASP A 339 23.56 -12.60 -10.93
N LEU A 340 22.31 -12.76 -11.39
CA LEU A 340 21.61 -14.04 -11.41
C LEU A 340 22.05 -14.98 -12.56
N LEU A 341 22.70 -14.46 -13.59
CA LEU A 341 22.84 -15.13 -14.88
C LEU A 341 24.27 -15.66 -15.10
N HIS A 342 24.38 -16.85 -15.66
CA HIS A 342 25.66 -17.31 -16.19
C HIS A 342 26.06 -16.36 -17.35
N PRO A 343 27.31 -15.85 -17.43
CA PRO A 343 27.67 -14.76 -18.35
C PRO A 343 27.24 -14.96 -19.81
N LYS A 344 27.46 -16.17 -20.37
CA LYS A 344 27.04 -16.49 -21.76
C LYS A 344 25.52 -16.48 -21.99
N SER A 345 24.72 -16.58 -20.92
CA SER A 345 23.26 -16.44 -20.98
C SER A 345 22.84 -14.99 -20.74
N ALA A 346 23.57 -14.22 -19.92
CA ALA A 346 23.36 -12.78 -19.77
C ALA A 346 23.42 -12.08 -21.14
N ASP A 347 24.50 -12.27 -21.89
CA ASP A 347 24.66 -11.65 -23.21
C ASP A 347 23.57 -12.10 -24.21
N ALA A 348 23.06 -13.32 -24.06
CA ALA A 348 22.00 -13.87 -24.90
C ALA A 348 20.61 -13.28 -24.60
N VAL A 349 20.23 -13.09 -23.33
CA VAL A 349 18.87 -12.68 -22.95
C VAL A 349 18.72 -11.21 -22.55
N MET A 350 19.82 -10.53 -22.21
CA MET A 350 19.75 -9.17 -21.67
C MET A 350 19.63 -8.09 -22.75
N MET A 351 19.07 -6.94 -22.38
CA MET A 351 18.84 -5.78 -23.23
C MET A 351 18.97 -4.45 -22.45
N GLU A 352 19.22 -3.35 -23.16
CA GLU A 352 19.14 -2.01 -22.58
C GLU A 352 17.72 -1.72 -22.07
N ALA A 353 17.60 -1.02 -20.94
CA ALA A 353 16.33 -0.50 -20.42
C ALA A 353 15.82 0.71 -21.23
N SER A 354 15.66 0.54 -22.54
CA SER A 354 15.12 1.54 -23.46
C SER A 354 14.04 0.93 -24.38
N PRO A 355 13.07 1.72 -24.87
CA PRO A 355 12.06 1.23 -25.80
C PRO A 355 12.67 0.65 -27.09
N SER A 356 13.78 1.22 -27.55
CA SER A 356 14.54 0.76 -28.72
C SER A 356 15.20 -0.59 -28.45
N GLY A 357 15.87 -0.74 -27.30
CA GLY A 357 16.55 -1.97 -26.91
C GLY A 357 15.57 -3.13 -26.74
N ILE A 358 14.44 -2.90 -26.09
CA ILE A 358 13.40 -3.91 -25.88
C ILE A 358 12.75 -4.32 -27.20
N ALA A 359 12.36 -3.37 -28.06
CA ALA A 359 11.77 -3.68 -29.37
C ALA A 359 12.73 -4.51 -30.25
N ALA A 360 14.00 -4.09 -30.34
CA ALA A 360 15.02 -4.81 -31.10
C ALA A 360 15.29 -6.22 -30.53
N LYS A 361 15.26 -6.38 -29.20
CA LYS A 361 15.44 -7.68 -28.55
C LYS A 361 14.26 -8.62 -28.80
N ILE A 362 13.01 -8.12 -28.74
CA ILE A 362 11.81 -8.90 -29.07
C ILE A 362 11.90 -9.40 -30.52
N ALA A 363 12.10 -8.50 -31.49
CA ALA A 363 12.15 -8.85 -32.90
C ALA A 363 13.23 -9.90 -33.21
N SER A 364 14.49 -9.63 -32.82
CA SER A 364 15.61 -10.57 -33.05
C SER A 364 15.47 -11.92 -32.33
N THR A 365 14.78 -11.96 -31.19
CA THR A 365 14.50 -13.22 -30.47
C THR A 365 13.45 -14.06 -31.18
N LEU A 366 12.41 -13.43 -31.75
CA LEU A 366 11.35 -14.11 -32.50
C LEU A 366 11.83 -14.55 -33.89
N GLU A 367 12.69 -13.77 -34.54
CA GLU A 367 13.36 -14.13 -35.80
C GLU A 367 14.34 -15.30 -35.63
N SER A 368 14.93 -15.46 -34.44
CA SER A 368 15.93 -16.50 -34.20
C SER A 368 15.39 -17.91 -34.49
N PRO A 369 16.11 -18.76 -35.24
CA PRO A 369 15.73 -20.15 -35.47
C PRO A 369 15.83 -21.00 -34.18
N SER A 370 16.58 -20.53 -33.18
CA SER A 370 16.57 -21.11 -31.84
C SER A 370 16.83 -20.09 -30.74
N PHE A 371 15.99 -20.06 -29.70
CA PHE A 371 16.20 -19.32 -28.47
C PHE A 371 15.92 -20.25 -27.29
N ARG A 372 16.92 -20.40 -26.41
CA ARG A 372 16.91 -21.36 -25.29
C ARG A 372 16.77 -20.63 -23.95
N PRO A 373 16.15 -21.25 -22.92
CA PRO A 373 16.10 -20.70 -21.57
C PRO A 373 17.48 -20.27 -21.06
N ALA A 374 17.51 -19.16 -20.30
CA ALA A 374 18.73 -18.67 -19.69
C ALA A 374 19.25 -19.66 -18.64
N LYS A 375 20.58 -19.76 -18.50
CA LYS A 375 21.18 -20.54 -17.41
C LYS A 375 21.48 -19.63 -16.21
N PRO A 376 21.02 -19.99 -15.00
CA PRO A 376 21.37 -19.23 -13.80
C PRO A 376 22.85 -19.40 -13.46
N LEU A 377 23.41 -18.42 -12.76
CA LEU A 377 24.74 -18.51 -12.14
C LEU A 377 24.73 -19.55 -10.99
N GLN A 378 23.60 -19.66 -10.30
CA GLN A 378 23.33 -20.68 -9.28
C GLN A 378 21.90 -21.21 -9.45
N ASN A 379 21.76 -22.50 -9.74
CA ASN A 379 20.45 -23.17 -9.75
C ASN A 379 19.85 -23.28 -8.33
N ARG A 380 18.55 -23.57 -8.22
CA ARG A 380 17.81 -23.70 -6.95
C ARG A 380 18.60 -24.40 -5.85
N ASP A 381 19.06 -25.62 -6.15
CA ASP A 381 19.87 -26.48 -5.28
C ASP A 381 21.11 -25.77 -4.72
N ALA A 382 21.83 -25.00 -5.55
CA ALA A 382 23.00 -24.25 -5.13
C ALA A 382 22.63 -23.02 -4.29
N ARG A 383 21.52 -22.35 -4.60
CA ARG A 383 21.03 -21.19 -3.81
C ARG A 383 20.51 -21.61 -2.44
N GLU A 384 19.71 -22.67 -2.36
CA GLU A 384 19.27 -23.27 -1.10
C GLU A 384 20.49 -23.68 -0.25
N LYS A 385 21.47 -24.40 -0.82
CA LYS A 385 22.70 -24.80 -0.09
C LYS A 385 23.58 -23.60 0.30
N ALA A 386 23.58 -22.52 -0.48
CA ALA A 386 24.26 -21.28 -0.12
C ALA A 386 23.56 -20.59 1.07
N TRP A 387 22.22 -20.57 1.11
CA TRP A 387 21.44 -20.07 2.25
C TRP A 387 21.63 -20.92 3.51
N SER A 388 21.58 -22.25 3.43
CA SER A 388 21.85 -23.10 4.61
C SER A 388 23.26 -22.88 5.15
N LYS A 389 24.26 -22.71 4.27
CA LYS A 389 25.65 -22.39 4.64
C LYS A 389 25.80 -20.99 5.24
N LEU A 390 25.02 -20.01 4.76
CA LEU A 390 24.97 -18.65 5.30
C LEU A 390 24.29 -18.64 6.68
N HIS A 391 23.13 -19.27 6.81
CA HIS A 391 22.43 -19.46 8.09
C HIS A 391 23.35 -20.12 9.14
N ALA A 392 23.98 -21.26 8.80
CA ALA A 392 24.93 -21.95 9.66
C ALA A 392 26.24 -21.18 9.95
N LYS A 393 26.44 -20.00 9.32
CA LYS A 393 27.48 -19.01 9.67
C LYS A 393 26.90 -17.90 10.57
N LEU A 394 25.69 -17.41 10.29
CA LEU A 394 24.98 -16.39 11.08
C LEU A 394 24.63 -16.87 12.49
N CYS A 395 24.25 -18.14 12.64
CA CYS A 395 23.97 -18.75 13.95
C CYS A 395 25.21 -18.95 14.83
N ARG A 396 26.42 -18.69 14.31
CA ARG A 396 27.66 -18.74 15.11
C ARG A 396 27.82 -17.41 15.82
N GLN A 397 27.41 -17.37 17.10
CA GLN A 397 27.58 -16.20 17.96
C GLN A 397 28.99 -15.61 17.81
N PRO A 398 29.13 -14.28 17.61
CA PRO A 398 30.38 -13.59 17.87
C PRO A 398 30.84 -13.92 19.30
N GLY A 399 32.02 -14.51 19.44
CA GLY A 399 32.49 -15.05 20.72
C GLY A 399 32.39 -13.99 21.84
N LYS A 400 31.67 -14.34 22.93
CA LYS A 400 31.23 -13.42 23.99
C LYS A 400 32.21 -12.27 24.22
N ALA A 401 31.79 -11.06 23.82
CA ALA A 401 32.60 -9.86 23.98
C ALA A 401 33.07 -9.75 25.44
N ALA A 402 34.38 -9.83 25.65
CA ALA A 402 34.95 -10.03 26.98
C ALA A 402 34.51 -8.90 27.93
N GLY A 403 33.89 -9.29 29.05
CA GLY A 403 33.36 -8.34 30.04
C GLY A 403 34.46 -7.43 30.57
N ARG A 404 34.54 -6.20 30.04
CA ARG A 404 35.61 -5.25 30.31
C ARG A 404 35.12 -4.12 31.21
N GLY A 405 35.69 -4.09 32.41
CA GLY A 405 35.63 -2.95 33.31
C GLY A 405 34.33 -2.81 34.10
N ARG A 406 34.38 -3.20 35.38
CA ARG A 406 33.73 -2.39 36.42
C ARG A 406 34.49 -1.06 36.48
N GLY A 407 34.19 -0.14 35.55
CA GLY A 407 34.64 1.24 35.65
C GLY A 407 34.09 1.88 36.93
N ALA A 408 34.74 2.95 37.41
CA ALA A 408 34.15 3.75 38.47
C ALA A 408 32.78 4.25 38.01
N LEU A 409 31.74 4.04 38.84
CA LEU A 409 30.38 4.50 38.54
C LEU A 409 30.41 6.03 38.32
N PRO A 410 30.13 6.55 37.12
CA PRO A 410 30.14 8.00 36.91
C PRO A 410 29.13 8.69 37.83
N LEU A 411 29.52 9.83 38.40
CA LEU A 411 28.58 10.69 39.13
C LEU A 411 27.56 11.23 38.12
N VAL A 412 26.28 11.07 38.43
CA VAL A 412 25.17 11.64 37.67
C VAL A 412 24.67 12.88 38.41
N SER A 413 24.64 14.02 37.73
CA SER A 413 23.98 15.23 38.22
C SER A 413 22.55 15.28 37.68
N ILE A 414 21.57 15.06 38.55
CA ILE A 414 20.16 15.26 38.23
C ILE A 414 19.82 16.72 38.43
N ILE A 415 19.24 17.37 37.42
CA ILE A 415 18.87 18.79 37.43
C ILE A 415 17.35 18.91 37.32
N THR A 416 16.75 19.58 38.29
CA THR A 416 15.31 19.85 38.35
C THR A 416 15.08 21.35 38.44
N ALA A 417 14.43 21.94 37.43
CA ALA A 417 13.95 23.31 37.51
C ALA A 417 12.60 23.33 38.24
N HIS A 418 12.42 24.27 39.17
CA HIS A 418 11.24 24.36 40.03
C HIS A 418 10.66 25.78 40.04
N TYR A 419 9.33 25.89 40.04
CA TYR A 419 8.62 27.15 40.26
C TYR A 419 7.18 26.90 40.72
N ASN A 420 6.85 27.28 41.95
CA ASN A 420 5.47 27.25 42.51
C ASN A 420 4.73 25.89 42.33
N ARG A 421 5.38 24.77 42.66
CA ARG A 421 4.85 23.40 42.45
C ARG A 421 5.02 22.49 43.68
N ALA A 422 4.69 23.01 44.87
CA ALA A 422 4.91 22.34 46.16
C ALA A 422 4.37 20.89 46.23
N ARG A 423 3.30 20.58 45.50
CA ARG A 423 2.62 19.27 45.53
C ARG A 423 3.21 18.22 44.58
N LEU A 424 4.10 18.62 43.67
CA LEU A 424 4.67 17.76 42.64
C LEU A 424 6.17 17.50 42.84
N LEU A 425 6.95 18.53 43.21
CA LEU A 425 8.37 18.40 43.51
C LEU A 425 8.71 17.27 44.52
N PRO A 426 7.92 17.04 45.60
CA PRO A 426 8.16 15.91 46.51
C PRO A 426 8.07 14.54 45.82
N GLN A 427 7.22 14.40 44.80
CA GLN A 427 7.07 13.16 44.01
C GLN A 427 8.30 12.94 43.13
N ALA A 428 8.79 14.00 42.46
CA ALA A 428 10.03 13.98 41.69
C ALA A 428 11.23 13.61 42.57
N ILE A 429 11.43 14.30 43.72
CA ILE A 429 12.51 13.99 44.67
C ILE A 429 12.38 12.57 45.24
N ALA A 430 11.16 12.10 45.55
CA ALA A 430 10.94 10.72 45.98
C ALA A 430 11.33 9.68 44.92
N SER A 431 11.19 10.01 43.62
CA SER A 431 11.69 9.14 42.54
C SER A 431 13.21 9.05 42.49
N VAL A 432 13.91 10.17 42.77
CA VAL A 432 15.38 10.21 42.88
C VAL A 432 15.86 9.45 44.12
N ARG A 433 15.17 9.58 45.26
CA ARG A 433 15.47 8.82 46.50
C ARG A 433 15.32 7.29 46.34
N ARG A 434 14.63 6.81 45.29
CA ARG A 434 14.37 5.38 45.01
C ARG A 434 15.22 4.79 43.89
N GLN A 435 16.21 5.52 43.37
CA GLN A 435 17.09 4.98 42.32
C GLN A 435 17.99 3.85 42.85
N ASP A 436 18.17 2.82 42.04
CA ASP A 436 19.12 1.73 42.26
C ASP A 436 20.61 2.16 42.13
N TYR A 437 20.84 3.31 41.50
CA TYR A 437 22.17 3.83 41.19
C TYR A 437 22.73 4.73 42.31
N PRO A 438 23.88 4.40 42.93
CA PRO A 438 24.32 5.04 44.17
C PRO A 438 25.03 6.39 43.99
N ASN A 439 25.57 6.71 42.81
CA ASN A 439 26.41 7.89 42.60
C ASN A 439 25.63 9.06 41.96
N ILE A 440 24.74 9.68 42.74
CA ILE A 440 23.82 10.75 42.30
C ILE A 440 23.98 12.00 43.18
N GLU A 441 24.14 13.17 42.53
CA GLU A 441 23.76 14.46 43.14
C GLU A 441 22.46 14.98 42.51
N LEU A 442 21.58 15.54 43.34
CA LEU A 442 20.40 16.29 42.88
C LEU A 442 20.64 17.79 43.02
N ILE A 443 20.25 18.55 42.00
CA ILE A 443 20.32 20.00 41.95
C ILE A 443 18.92 20.52 41.61
N VAL A 444 18.21 21.03 42.61
CA VAL A 444 16.95 21.77 42.41
C VAL A 444 17.30 23.24 42.19
N VAL A 445 16.85 23.79 41.05
CA VAL A 445 16.97 25.21 40.75
C VAL A 445 15.59 25.85 40.88
N ASP A 446 15.38 26.55 41.99
CA ASP A 446 14.20 27.35 42.25
C ASP A 446 14.28 28.64 41.42
N ASP A 447 13.42 28.74 40.40
CA ASP A 447 13.33 29.86 39.47
C ASP A 447 12.52 31.04 40.07
N GLY A 448 12.77 31.34 41.35
CA GLY A 448 12.20 32.45 42.08
C GLY A 448 10.75 32.23 42.48
N SER A 449 10.45 31.09 43.10
CA SER A 449 9.12 30.76 43.61
C SER A 449 8.58 31.84 44.56
N THR A 450 7.29 32.12 44.44
CA THR A 450 6.53 33.12 45.20
C THR A 450 5.38 32.51 46.02
N ASP A 451 5.07 31.24 45.76
CA ASP A 451 4.07 30.45 46.48
C ASP A 451 4.60 30.07 47.88
N PRO A 452 3.89 30.41 48.98
CA PRO A 452 4.28 30.02 50.33
C PRO A 452 4.46 28.51 50.51
N GLU A 453 3.60 27.65 49.92
CA GLU A 453 3.74 26.18 50.03
C GLU A 453 5.10 25.73 49.45
N ALA A 454 5.55 26.36 48.35
CA ALA A 454 6.81 26.03 47.69
C ALA A 454 8.04 26.57 48.44
N ILE A 455 7.95 27.78 49.00
CA ILE A 455 9.04 28.39 49.78
C ILE A 455 9.29 27.59 51.07
N GLU A 456 8.22 27.19 51.77
CA GLU A 456 8.29 26.38 52.99
C GLU A 456 8.88 24.99 52.71
N LEU A 457 8.35 24.28 51.70
CA LEU A 457 8.90 22.99 51.25
C LEU A 457 10.40 23.04 50.95
N LEU A 458 10.88 24.08 50.25
CA LEU A 458 12.31 24.21 49.93
C LEU A 458 13.16 24.41 51.19
N ALA A 459 12.64 25.06 52.23
CA ALA A 459 13.32 25.21 53.51
C ALA A 459 13.34 23.89 54.31
N GLU A 460 12.27 23.09 54.28
CA GLU A 460 12.24 21.75 54.89
C GLU A 460 13.25 20.78 54.24
N LEU A 461 13.47 20.91 52.93
CA LEU A 461 14.36 20.04 52.15
C LEU A 461 15.85 20.38 52.33
N GLU A 462 16.22 21.64 52.60
CA GLU A 462 17.62 22.09 52.73
C GLU A 462 18.49 21.22 53.66
N PRO A 463 18.04 20.84 54.88
CA PRO A 463 18.81 19.98 55.77
C PRO A 463 19.08 18.57 55.20
N GLU A 464 18.15 17.97 54.44
CA GLU A 464 18.41 16.69 53.78
C GLU A 464 19.35 16.86 52.60
N PHE A 465 19.14 17.88 51.77
CA PHE A 465 19.98 18.15 50.61
C PHE A 465 21.44 18.34 51.03
N LYS A 466 21.68 19.16 52.06
CA LYS A 466 23.01 19.36 52.64
C LYS A 466 23.63 18.06 53.19
N ARG A 467 22.85 17.17 53.83
CA ARG A 467 23.33 15.85 54.30
C ARG A 467 23.71 14.91 53.15
N ARG A 468 23.03 15.00 52.00
CA ARG A 468 23.30 14.17 50.80
C ARG A 468 24.35 14.76 49.85
N GLY A 469 24.86 15.96 50.12
CA GLY A 469 25.69 16.71 49.15
C GLY A 469 24.92 17.25 47.94
N TRP A 470 23.59 17.15 47.97
CA TRP A 470 22.66 17.72 46.99
C TRP A 470 22.52 19.24 47.21
N ARG A 471 21.95 19.95 46.23
CA ARG A 471 21.89 21.42 46.24
C ARG A 471 20.51 21.97 45.88
N ILE A 472 20.12 23.03 46.57
CA ILE A 472 19.02 23.92 46.19
C ILE A 472 19.66 25.25 45.81
N ILE A 473 19.36 25.76 44.62
CA ILE A 473 19.88 27.02 44.08
C ILE A 473 18.68 27.92 43.78
N ARG A 474 18.60 29.08 44.45
CA ARG A 474 17.54 30.06 44.20
C ARG A 474 18.05 31.14 43.25
N GLN A 475 17.24 31.51 42.26
CA GLN A 475 17.51 32.60 41.33
C GLN A 475 16.28 33.50 41.13
N LYS A 476 16.46 34.67 40.51
CA LYS A 476 15.32 35.47 40.03
C LYS A 476 14.73 34.79 38.79
N ASN A 477 13.40 34.68 38.73
CA ASN A 477 12.65 34.04 37.64
C ASN A 477 13.20 34.38 36.24
N GLY A 478 13.70 33.35 35.57
CA GLY A 478 14.41 33.39 34.30
C GLY A 478 13.87 32.40 33.27
N PHE A 479 12.83 31.63 33.61
CA PHE A 479 12.23 30.55 32.84
C PHE A 479 13.11 29.31 32.65
N LEU A 480 12.46 28.24 32.22
CA LEU A 480 12.93 26.84 32.20
C LEU A 480 14.38 26.66 31.68
N GLY A 481 14.69 27.23 30.51
CA GLY A 481 16.03 27.11 29.92
C GLY A 481 17.12 27.70 30.79
N LYS A 482 16.89 28.88 31.38
CA LYS A 482 17.85 29.53 32.28
C LYS A 482 18.01 28.78 33.60
N ALA A 483 16.92 28.28 34.18
CA ALA A 483 16.97 27.45 35.38
C ALA A 483 17.76 26.15 35.14
N ARG A 484 17.51 25.45 34.02
CA ARG A 484 18.31 24.30 33.59
C ARG A 484 19.79 24.67 33.38
N ASN A 485 20.09 25.80 32.74
CA ASN A 485 21.46 26.30 32.53
C ASN A 485 22.21 26.59 33.84
N THR A 486 21.57 27.20 34.83
CA THR A 486 22.13 27.37 36.18
C THR A 486 22.47 26.02 36.82
N GLY A 487 21.60 25.02 36.65
CA GLY A 487 21.87 23.64 37.09
C GLY A 487 23.08 23.01 36.41
N ILE A 488 23.21 23.15 35.08
CA ILE A 488 24.34 22.59 34.31
C ILE A 488 25.67 23.19 34.78
N ARG A 489 25.71 24.52 34.97
CA ARG A 489 26.91 25.23 35.46
C ARG A 489 27.28 24.83 36.89
N ALA A 490 26.32 24.40 37.69
CA ALA A 490 26.55 23.91 39.04
C ALA A 490 27.00 22.44 39.07
N ALA A 491 26.57 21.62 38.11
CA ALA A 491 26.78 20.17 38.08
C ALA A 491 28.26 19.76 38.13
N LYS A 492 28.55 18.68 38.87
CA LYS A 492 29.87 18.03 39.00
C LYS A 492 29.95 16.69 38.26
N GLY A 493 28.84 15.95 38.17
CA GLY A 493 28.76 14.64 37.55
C GLY A 493 29.07 14.65 36.05
N SER A 494 29.88 13.69 35.57
CA SER A 494 30.26 13.61 34.16
C SER A 494 29.09 13.36 33.21
N LEU A 495 27.98 12.84 33.77
CA LEU A 495 26.70 12.68 33.11
C LEU A 495 25.67 13.60 33.77
N ILE A 496 24.86 14.23 32.95
CA ILE A 496 23.76 15.14 33.34
C ILE A 496 22.45 14.46 32.98
N LEU A 497 21.47 14.48 33.87
CA LEU A 497 20.09 14.04 33.60
C LEU A 497 19.14 15.18 34.01
N PHE A 498 18.21 15.58 33.15
CA PHE A 498 17.12 16.43 33.62
C PHE A 498 16.01 15.57 34.22
N LEU A 499 15.38 16.09 35.26
CA LEU A 499 14.13 15.59 35.80
C LEU A 499 13.22 16.80 36.04
N ASP A 500 12.12 16.92 35.29
CA ASP A 500 11.15 17.98 35.53
C ASP A 500 10.35 17.72 36.82
N ASP A 501 9.97 18.80 37.52
CA ASP A 501 9.41 18.73 38.88
C ASP A 501 7.95 18.25 38.94
N ASP A 502 7.30 18.07 37.79
CA ASP A 502 6.02 17.38 37.64
C ASP A 502 6.13 15.89 37.21
N ASN A 503 7.31 15.45 36.77
CA ASN A 503 7.62 14.09 36.33
C ASN A 503 8.24 13.22 37.44
N ALA A 504 8.40 11.92 37.20
CA ALA A 504 9.03 10.99 38.15
C ALA A 504 9.74 9.81 37.49
N LEU A 505 10.99 9.56 37.89
CA LEU A 505 11.81 8.46 37.39
C LEU A 505 11.32 7.08 37.86
N PHE A 506 11.51 6.06 37.03
CA PHE A 506 11.37 4.65 37.41
C PHE A 506 12.57 4.23 38.28
N PRO A 507 12.47 3.19 39.15
CA PRO A 507 13.53 2.85 40.10
C PRO A 507 14.90 2.49 39.49
N ASN A 508 14.91 2.01 38.24
CA ASN A 508 16.10 1.64 37.47
C ASN A 508 16.50 2.70 36.43
N ALA A 509 15.91 3.90 36.43
CA ALA A 509 16.08 4.87 35.35
C ALA A 509 17.54 5.30 35.19
N VAL A 510 18.20 5.69 36.28
CA VAL A 510 19.59 6.19 36.24
C VAL A 510 20.57 5.07 35.87
N SER A 511 20.44 3.86 36.42
CA SER A 511 21.31 2.75 36.03
C SER A 511 21.14 2.38 34.55
N THR A 512 19.90 2.40 34.05
CA THR A 512 19.58 2.08 32.65
C THR A 512 20.12 3.15 31.69
N PHE A 513 19.96 4.44 32.01
CA PHE A 513 20.57 5.52 31.22
C PHE A 513 22.10 5.43 31.21
N VAL A 514 22.75 5.21 32.37
CA VAL A 514 24.22 5.07 32.45
C VAL A 514 24.69 3.87 31.61
N ALA A 515 24.01 2.73 31.70
CA ALA A 515 24.30 1.56 30.87
C ALA A 515 24.10 1.85 29.37
N GLY A 516 23.03 2.55 28.99
CA GLY A 516 22.76 2.95 27.62
C GLY A 516 23.86 3.85 27.04
N VAL A 517 24.27 4.90 27.76
CA VAL A 517 25.36 5.82 27.36
C VAL A 517 26.70 5.09 27.25
N GLN A 518 26.98 4.13 28.14
CA GLN A 518 28.22 3.35 28.14
C GLN A 518 28.27 2.29 27.03
N LYS A 519 27.19 1.54 26.79
CA LYS A 519 27.13 0.47 25.79
C LYS A 519 26.98 0.99 24.36
N SER A 520 26.13 2.01 24.15
CA SER A 520 25.84 2.53 22.80
C SER A 520 26.88 3.52 22.26
N GLY A 521 27.72 4.07 23.15
CA GLY A 521 28.69 5.13 22.85
C GLY A 521 28.10 6.53 22.70
N ALA A 522 26.78 6.70 22.88
CA ALA A 522 26.08 7.96 22.59
C ALA A 522 26.58 9.17 23.40
N ASP A 523 26.50 10.36 22.78
CA ASP A 523 26.64 11.66 23.46
C ASP A 523 25.40 11.96 24.33
N ILE A 524 24.22 11.54 23.85
CA ILE A 524 22.90 11.77 24.44
C ILE A 524 22.09 10.47 24.39
N CYS A 525 21.54 10.04 25.53
CA CYS A 525 20.51 9.00 25.58
C CYS A 525 19.15 9.60 25.96
N THR A 526 18.20 9.48 25.06
CA THR A 526 16.76 9.77 25.26
C THR A 526 16.02 8.45 25.54
N THR A 527 14.71 8.46 25.80
CA THR A 527 13.97 7.25 26.24
C THR A 527 12.46 7.37 26.00
N PHE A 528 11.71 6.27 26.11
CA PHE A 528 10.24 6.32 26.10
C PHE A 528 9.69 6.82 27.45
N ALA A 529 8.42 7.27 27.45
CA ALA A 529 7.72 7.74 28.64
C ALA A 529 6.34 7.07 28.77
N LYS A 530 5.94 6.74 30.01
CA LYS A 530 4.54 6.40 30.30
C LYS A 530 3.77 7.65 30.68
N TRP A 531 2.59 7.81 30.09
CA TRP A 531 1.73 8.95 30.34
C TRP A 531 0.98 8.82 31.67
N LEU A 532 1.07 9.87 32.47
CA LEU A 532 0.32 10.07 33.71
C LEU A 532 -0.67 11.23 33.58
N ASN A 533 -1.94 10.96 33.89
CA ASN A 533 -3.04 11.95 33.92
C ASN A 533 -3.65 12.11 35.34
N GLU A 534 -3.04 11.47 36.35
CA GLU A 534 -3.47 11.48 37.76
C GLU A 534 -2.62 12.47 38.60
N PRO A 535 -3.12 12.92 39.78
CA PRO A 535 -2.39 13.83 40.68
C PRO A 535 -1.19 13.18 41.39
N PHE A 536 -1.09 11.85 41.43
CA PHE A 536 -0.03 11.10 42.10
C PHE A 536 0.67 10.14 41.14
N VAL A 537 1.93 9.79 41.44
CA VAL A 537 2.67 8.75 40.71
C VAL A 537 2.18 7.37 41.12
N PRO A 538 1.88 6.45 40.18
CA PRO A 538 1.47 5.08 40.50
C PRO A 538 2.50 4.32 41.35
N PRO A 539 2.07 3.36 42.19
CA PRO A 539 2.98 2.60 43.06
C PRO A 539 3.83 1.58 42.29
N ASP A 540 3.39 1.17 41.10
CA ASP A 540 4.03 0.22 40.20
C ASP A 540 4.48 0.90 38.90
N THR A 541 5.21 0.18 38.03
CA THR A 541 5.66 0.66 36.70
C THR A 541 4.93 0.02 35.51
N LYS A 542 3.97 -0.88 35.76
CA LYS A 542 3.20 -1.58 34.72
C LYS A 542 1.98 -0.78 34.27
N SER A 543 1.35 -0.05 35.19
CA SER A 543 0.27 0.91 34.95
C SER A 543 0.56 1.89 33.80
N GLY A 544 -0.48 2.53 33.26
CA GLY A 544 -0.39 3.57 32.23
C GLY A 544 0.03 3.07 30.83
N TYR A 545 0.00 3.99 29.86
CA TYR A 545 0.32 3.70 28.45
C TYR A 545 1.52 4.52 27.98
N MET A 546 2.31 3.98 27.06
CA MET A 546 3.28 4.76 26.30
C MET A 546 2.59 5.43 25.09
N LEU A 547 2.96 6.69 24.82
CA LEU A 547 2.41 7.49 23.71
C LEU A 547 3.46 8.10 22.78
N TYR A 548 4.74 8.10 23.17
CA TYR A 548 5.79 8.81 22.45
C TYR A 548 7.02 7.95 22.29
N PHE A 549 7.37 7.68 21.04
CA PHE A 549 8.40 6.72 20.61
C PHE A 549 9.44 7.44 19.73
N PRO A 550 10.29 8.31 20.32
CA PRO A 550 11.30 9.02 19.56
C PRO A 550 12.26 8.06 18.86
N VAL A 551 12.34 8.13 17.53
CA VAL A 551 13.27 7.34 16.69
C VAL A 551 14.69 7.93 16.62
N GLY A 552 14.93 9.05 17.34
CA GLY A 552 16.26 9.64 17.53
C GLY A 552 16.77 10.49 16.37
N GLY A 553 15.98 10.71 15.32
CA GLY A 553 16.33 11.48 14.12
C GLY A 553 15.33 11.25 12.99
N PRO A 554 15.65 11.65 11.74
CA PRO A 554 16.76 12.51 11.34
C PRO A 554 16.35 14.00 11.43
N PRO A 555 17.25 14.96 11.12
CA PRO A 555 16.94 16.38 11.16
C PRO A 555 15.69 16.76 10.34
N ASP A 556 15.46 16.14 9.17
CA ASP A 556 14.31 16.44 8.30
C ASP A 556 12.95 16.37 9.05
N ILE A 557 12.77 15.37 9.91
CA ILE A 557 11.53 15.20 10.70
C ILE A 557 11.41 16.28 11.77
N ALA A 558 12.53 16.77 12.29
CA ALA A 558 12.59 17.79 13.34
C ALA A 558 12.15 19.20 12.88
N LEU A 559 11.83 19.41 11.59
CA LEU A 559 11.04 20.57 11.15
C LEU A 559 9.53 20.40 11.41
N ILE A 560 9.04 19.16 11.42
CA ILE A 560 7.61 18.81 11.43
C ILE A 560 7.15 18.47 12.84
N THR A 561 7.85 17.53 13.51
CA THR A 561 7.59 17.05 14.88
C THR A 561 8.90 16.64 15.54
N ASN A 562 9.05 16.80 16.87
CA ASN A 562 10.25 16.36 17.59
C ASN A 562 10.48 14.83 17.47
N PRO A 563 11.58 14.35 16.87
CA PRO A 563 11.92 12.92 16.80
C PRO A 563 12.86 12.45 17.92
N TYR A 564 13.38 13.37 18.76
CA TYR A 564 14.47 13.13 19.70
C TYR A 564 14.03 12.85 21.14
N GLY A 565 12.75 12.97 21.43
CA GLY A 565 12.22 12.80 22.79
C GLY A 565 12.20 14.11 23.57
N ASP A 566 11.83 13.98 24.84
CA ASP A 566 11.63 15.09 25.77
C ASP A 566 12.88 15.34 26.62
N ALA A 567 12.94 16.50 27.27
CA ALA A 567 14.04 16.94 28.12
C ALA A 567 14.55 15.91 29.15
N ASN A 568 13.71 14.99 29.64
CA ASN A 568 14.03 14.00 30.68
C ASN A 568 14.95 12.88 30.14
N ALA A 569 16.14 13.28 29.67
CA ALA A 569 17.16 12.50 28.96
C ALA A 569 18.54 12.67 29.62
N MET A 570 19.47 11.75 29.35
CA MET A 570 20.84 11.79 29.86
C MET A 570 21.84 12.29 28.80
N PHE A 571 22.70 13.22 29.21
CA PHE A 571 23.70 13.90 28.37
C PHE A 571 25.10 13.71 28.97
N ARG A 572 26.13 13.54 28.15
CA ARG A 572 27.51 13.76 28.62
C ARG A 572 27.74 15.26 28.85
N ARG A 573 28.49 15.66 29.89
CA ARG A 573 28.80 17.10 30.14
C ARG A 573 29.36 17.79 28.88
N GLU A 574 30.27 17.11 28.18
CA GLU A 574 30.95 17.61 26.97
C GLU A 574 29.99 18.05 25.84
N VAL A 575 28.73 17.61 25.84
CA VAL A 575 27.72 18.08 24.87
C VAL A 575 27.51 19.59 25.02
N PHE A 576 27.43 20.10 26.24
CA PHE A 576 27.24 21.53 26.52
C PHE A 576 28.47 22.38 26.15
N ASP A 577 29.65 21.76 26.09
CA ASP A 577 30.87 22.40 25.59
C ASP A 577 30.93 22.41 24.06
N LYS A 578 30.39 21.36 23.40
CA LYS A 578 30.33 21.23 21.92
C LYS A 578 29.25 22.11 21.27
N VAL A 579 28.03 22.15 21.81
CA VAL A 579 26.87 22.87 21.20
C VAL A 579 26.33 24.05 22.02
N GLY A 580 26.93 24.33 23.17
CA GLY A 580 26.48 25.37 24.09
C GLY A 580 25.32 24.95 24.99
N TYR A 581 24.61 25.93 25.54
CA TYR A 581 23.58 25.76 26.57
C TYR A 581 22.16 25.69 25.97
N LEU A 582 21.12 25.52 26.80
CA LEU A 582 19.71 25.62 26.35
C LEU A 582 19.34 27.09 26.09
N ASN A 583 18.35 27.31 25.21
CA ASN A 583 17.81 28.64 24.92
C ASN A 583 17.15 29.27 26.17
N GLU A 584 17.49 30.52 26.50
CA GLU A 584 16.94 31.26 27.66
C GLU A 584 15.76 32.20 27.29
N GLU A 585 15.17 32.07 26.09
CA GLU A 585 14.02 32.89 25.67
C GLU A 585 12.79 32.68 26.59
N ARG A 586 12.30 33.77 27.20
CA ARG A 586 11.17 33.71 28.13
C ARG A 586 9.87 33.27 27.44
N GLY A 587 9.38 32.10 27.84
CA GLY A 587 8.14 31.51 27.32
C GLY A 587 8.35 30.49 26.20
N PHE A 588 9.59 30.15 25.85
CA PHE A 588 9.90 29.11 24.87
C PHE A 588 9.92 27.71 25.53
N SER A 589 8.93 26.86 25.21
CA SER A 589 8.78 25.56 25.89
C SER A 589 9.51 24.40 25.20
N ALA A 590 9.79 24.49 23.90
CA ALA A 590 10.47 23.44 23.12
C ALA A 590 12.02 23.55 23.18
N SER A 591 12.55 23.94 24.34
CA SER A 591 13.99 24.18 24.57
C SER A 591 14.85 22.91 24.51
N ASP A 592 14.21 21.75 24.60
CA ASP A 592 14.79 20.42 24.43
C ASP A 592 14.88 20.02 22.95
N TRP A 593 13.80 20.11 22.18
CA TRP A 593 13.75 19.89 20.73
C TRP A 593 14.79 20.75 20.00
N GLU A 594 14.92 22.03 20.38
CA GLU A 594 15.92 22.95 19.83
C GLU A 594 17.36 22.55 20.16
N PHE A 595 17.59 22.01 21.37
CA PHE A 595 18.89 21.56 21.82
C PHE A 595 19.30 20.23 21.15
N PHE A 596 18.39 19.25 21.09
CA PHE A 596 18.64 17.97 20.42
C PHE A 596 18.90 18.18 18.92
N LEU A 597 18.15 19.07 18.25
CA LEU A 597 18.41 19.43 16.86
C LEU A 597 19.80 20.04 16.66
N ARG A 598 20.25 20.92 17.56
CA ARG A 598 21.63 21.44 17.54
C ARG A 598 22.67 20.34 17.75
N ALA A 599 22.40 19.34 18.58
CA ALA A 599 23.28 18.22 18.81
C ALA A 599 23.40 17.31 17.57
N ASP A 600 22.28 16.95 16.94
CA ASP A 600 22.24 16.12 15.73
C ASP A 600 22.92 16.83 14.54
N LEU A 601 22.60 18.10 14.30
CA LEU A 601 23.27 18.91 13.25
C LEU A 601 24.77 19.20 13.53
N ALA A 602 25.23 19.05 14.78
CA ALA A 602 26.64 19.07 15.14
C ALA A 602 27.32 17.67 15.03
N GLY A 603 26.60 16.65 14.58
CA GLY A 603 27.08 15.28 14.41
C GLY A 603 27.19 14.47 15.70
N LEU A 604 26.53 14.90 16.79
CA LEU A 604 26.54 14.20 18.07
C LEU A 604 25.57 13.02 18.05
N THR A 605 25.96 11.91 18.68
CA THR A 605 25.17 10.68 18.63
C THR A 605 24.05 10.68 19.67
N ILE A 606 22.81 10.81 19.20
CA ILE A 606 21.57 10.65 20.00
C ILE A 606 21.08 9.20 19.86
N VAL A 607 20.69 8.56 20.97
CA VAL A 607 20.13 7.20 20.98
C VAL A 607 18.94 7.10 21.92
N THR A 608 17.80 6.59 21.45
CA THR A 608 16.65 6.28 22.29
C THR A 608 16.83 4.95 22.99
N ILE A 609 16.68 4.90 24.32
CA ILE A 609 16.49 3.65 25.05
C ILE A 609 15.01 3.25 24.89
N PRO A 610 14.69 2.09 24.28
CA PRO A 610 13.31 1.70 23.98
C PRO A 610 12.58 1.09 25.19
N GLU A 611 12.78 1.68 26.36
CA GLU A 611 12.09 1.35 27.60
C GLU A 611 11.46 2.62 28.18
N PRO A 612 10.32 2.54 28.89
CA PRO A 612 9.85 3.64 29.71
C PRO A 612 10.72 3.77 30.96
N LEU A 613 11.40 4.91 31.13
CA LEU A 613 12.22 5.18 32.33
C LEU A 613 11.65 6.28 33.23
N TYR A 614 10.53 6.90 32.85
CA TYR A 614 9.86 7.91 33.67
C TYR A 614 8.37 8.05 33.35
N TRP A 615 7.66 8.62 34.32
CA TRP A 615 6.30 9.10 34.20
C TRP A 615 6.30 10.53 33.66
N TYR A 616 5.71 10.73 32.48
CA TYR A 616 5.45 12.06 31.92
C TYR A 616 4.04 12.51 32.30
N ARG A 617 3.92 13.59 33.07
CA ARG A 617 2.62 14.11 33.51
C ARG A 617 2.06 15.12 32.51
N SER A 618 0.82 14.91 32.06
CA SER A 618 0.10 15.89 31.23
C SER A 618 -1.08 16.46 32.00
N SER A 619 -1.01 17.74 32.36
CA SER A 619 -2.10 18.49 32.99
C SER A 619 -2.75 19.47 32.00
N PRO A 620 -4.03 19.87 32.20
CA PRO A 620 -4.67 20.91 31.39
C PRO A 620 -3.92 22.25 31.42
N THR A 621 -3.27 22.57 32.55
CA THR A 621 -2.45 23.78 32.77
C THR A 621 -0.97 23.58 32.39
N GLY A 622 -0.60 22.42 31.85
CA GLY A 622 0.78 22.10 31.49
C GLY A 622 1.33 22.99 30.37
N MET A 623 2.62 23.33 30.45
CA MET A 623 3.26 24.28 29.52
C MET A 623 3.11 23.85 28.05
N ASN A 624 3.20 22.54 27.77
CA ASN A 624 3.03 21.96 26.44
C ASN A 624 1.61 22.18 25.86
N ARG A 625 0.54 21.98 26.66
CA ARG A 625 -0.85 22.17 26.20
C ARG A 625 -1.23 23.63 25.96
N ASN A 626 -0.57 24.57 26.66
CA ASN A 626 -0.85 26.00 26.62
C ASN A 626 0.18 26.79 25.79
N ALA A 627 1.01 26.10 25.02
CA ALA A 627 2.07 26.72 24.22
C ALA A 627 1.55 27.26 22.87
N GLU A 628 2.05 28.43 22.47
CA GLU A 628 1.86 28.93 21.11
C GLU A 628 2.79 28.18 20.15
N TRP A 629 2.25 27.16 19.48
CA TRP A 629 3.03 26.25 18.61
C TRP A 629 3.83 26.96 17.50
N LEU A 630 3.31 28.04 16.92
CA LEU A 630 4.03 28.81 15.90
C LEU A 630 5.25 29.53 16.48
N ARG A 631 5.13 30.12 17.68
CA ARG A 631 6.25 30.73 18.40
C ARG A 631 7.29 29.68 18.79
N ASN A 632 6.87 28.52 19.31
CA ASN A 632 7.78 27.41 19.59
C ASN A 632 8.51 26.86 18.36
N ARG A 633 7.91 26.90 17.16
CA ARG A 633 8.61 26.54 15.92
C ARG A 633 9.67 27.57 15.49
N ARG A 634 9.61 28.82 15.96
CA ARG A 634 10.53 29.89 15.50
C ARG A 634 12.00 29.62 15.86
N PRO A 635 12.38 29.20 17.09
CA PRO A 635 13.76 28.80 17.38
C PRO A 635 14.22 27.58 16.57
N ILE A 636 13.37 26.58 16.38
CA ILE A 636 13.66 25.40 15.53
C ILE A 636 14.02 25.83 14.09
N ILE A 637 13.16 26.65 13.47
CA ILE A 637 13.42 27.23 12.13
C ILE A 637 14.70 28.07 12.12
N ASN A 638 15.01 28.79 13.21
CA ASN A 638 16.24 29.58 13.33
C ASN A 638 17.51 28.72 13.50
N VAL A 639 17.41 27.46 13.94
CA VAL A 639 18.54 26.51 13.90
C VAL A 639 18.80 26.10 12.45
N PHE A 640 17.78 25.67 11.70
CA PHE A 640 17.92 25.32 10.28
C PHE A 640 18.43 26.50 9.44
N ARG A 641 17.90 27.72 9.64
CA ARG A 641 18.36 28.95 8.95
C ARG A 641 19.85 29.29 9.16
N LYS A 642 20.52 28.72 10.16
CA LYS A 642 21.95 28.93 10.44
C LYS A 642 22.86 27.82 9.89
N HIS A 643 22.30 26.67 9.56
CA HIS A 643 23.03 25.56 8.97
C HIS A 643 22.90 25.61 7.43
N LYS A 644 23.81 24.95 6.71
CA LYS A 644 23.65 24.77 5.26
C LYS A 644 22.61 23.67 5.03
N PHE A 645 21.78 23.80 3.99
CA PHE A 645 20.68 22.89 3.62
C PHE A 645 21.10 21.46 3.20
N ALA A 646 22.29 20.99 3.56
CA ALA A 646 22.54 19.56 3.59
C ALA A 646 21.66 18.93 4.69
N HIS A 647 21.10 17.74 4.44
CA HIS A 647 20.21 17.05 5.40
C HIS A 647 18.86 17.77 5.60
N THR A 648 18.25 18.21 4.50
CA THR A 648 16.83 18.63 4.45
C THR A 648 16.08 18.04 3.24
N ASP A 649 16.67 17.03 2.59
CA ASP A 649 16.25 16.51 1.30
C ASP A 649 14.88 15.84 1.34
N MET A 650 14.55 15.12 2.43
CA MET A 650 13.22 14.50 2.59
C MET A 650 12.16 15.55 2.93
N PHE A 651 12.50 16.62 3.65
CA PHE A 651 11.59 17.73 3.90
C PHE A 651 11.29 18.51 2.61
N VAL A 652 12.29 18.73 1.75
CA VAL A 652 12.10 19.34 0.42
C VAL A 652 11.24 18.45 -0.47
N GLN A 653 11.49 17.13 -0.50
CA GLN A 653 10.65 16.17 -1.21
C GLN A 653 9.19 16.21 -0.74
N LEU A 654 8.95 16.20 0.58
CA LEU A 654 7.59 16.33 1.14
C LEU A 654 6.91 17.63 0.73
N GLY A 655 7.65 18.75 0.74
CA GLY A 655 7.15 20.05 0.30
C GLY A 655 6.82 20.10 -1.20
N ILE A 656 7.56 19.37 -2.04
CA ILE A 656 7.22 19.20 -3.46
C ILE A 656 5.98 18.31 -3.60
N SER A 657 6.00 17.10 -3.03
CA SER A 657 4.93 16.11 -3.19
C SER A 657 3.57 16.62 -2.71
N SER A 658 3.53 17.36 -1.60
CA SER A 658 2.31 17.99 -1.07
C SER A 658 1.67 19.02 -2.02
N ASN A 659 2.39 19.42 -3.07
CA ASN A 659 1.95 20.39 -4.08
C ASN A 659 1.88 19.80 -5.51
N THR A 660 2.47 18.61 -5.76
CA THR A 660 2.55 18.03 -7.11
C THR A 660 1.88 16.66 -7.27
N ALA A 661 1.80 15.81 -6.25
CA ALA A 661 1.39 14.41 -6.43
C ALA A 661 -0.06 14.26 -6.95
N ASP A 662 -1.00 15.00 -6.37
CA ASP A 662 -2.38 15.06 -6.86
C ASP A 662 -2.48 15.82 -8.20
N HIS A 663 -1.64 16.84 -8.41
CA HIS A 663 -1.63 17.62 -9.65
C HIS A 663 -1.18 16.77 -10.86
N GLU A 664 -0.16 15.93 -10.71
CA GLU A 664 0.29 15.01 -11.77
C GLU A 664 -0.78 13.96 -12.08
N LYS A 665 -1.45 13.41 -11.04
CA LYS A 665 -2.57 12.48 -11.21
C LYS A 665 -3.74 13.13 -11.95
N GLU A 666 -4.16 14.32 -11.54
CA GLU A 666 -5.22 15.10 -12.19
C GLU A 666 -4.84 15.49 -13.63
N LEU A 667 -3.59 15.93 -13.88
CA LEU A 667 -3.12 16.22 -15.23
C LEU A 667 -3.19 14.99 -16.13
N ASN A 668 -2.86 13.80 -15.64
CA ASN A 668 -2.93 12.58 -16.43
C ASN A 668 -4.38 12.14 -16.69
N LEU A 669 -5.28 12.30 -15.72
CA LEU A 669 -6.73 12.10 -15.92
C LEU A 669 -7.33 13.12 -16.90
N TRP A 670 -6.96 14.40 -16.83
CA TRP A 670 -7.41 15.44 -17.76
C TRP A 670 -6.86 15.25 -19.17
N ASN A 671 -5.59 14.81 -19.30
CA ASN A 671 -5.04 14.35 -20.58
C ASN A 671 -5.81 13.15 -21.13
N LEU A 672 -6.25 12.22 -20.29
CA LEU A 672 -7.04 11.06 -20.68
C LEU A 672 -8.42 11.50 -21.21
N GLU A 673 -9.13 12.37 -20.48
CA GLU A 673 -10.40 12.97 -20.90
C GLU A 673 -10.30 13.63 -22.29
N LEU A 674 -9.36 14.58 -22.44
CA LEU A 674 -9.17 15.35 -23.67
C LEU A 674 -8.81 14.50 -24.89
N ARG A 675 -7.96 13.48 -24.70
CA ARG A 675 -7.42 12.63 -25.79
C ARG A 675 -8.35 11.47 -26.16
N VAL A 676 -9.12 10.95 -25.21
CA VAL A 676 -9.90 9.72 -25.39
C VAL A 676 -11.38 10.00 -25.62
N LYS A 677 -11.96 11.00 -24.94
CA LYS A 677 -13.38 11.38 -25.02
C LYS A 677 -14.36 10.24 -24.72
N ASP A 678 -13.95 9.27 -23.89
CA ASP A 678 -14.80 8.19 -23.37
C ASP A 678 -14.63 8.14 -21.84
N ASP A 679 -15.68 8.57 -21.12
CA ASP A 679 -15.77 8.64 -19.65
C ASP A 679 -15.43 7.31 -18.96
N ARG A 680 -15.62 6.17 -19.64
CA ARG A 680 -15.31 4.85 -19.07
C ARG A 680 -13.85 4.71 -18.67
N TYR A 681 -12.92 5.40 -19.33
CA TYR A 681 -11.51 5.43 -18.94
C TYR A 681 -11.24 6.22 -17.65
N LEU A 682 -12.02 7.27 -17.37
CA LEU A 682 -11.95 8.04 -16.12
C LEU A 682 -12.55 7.26 -14.96
N ARG A 683 -13.72 6.66 -15.19
CA ARG A 683 -14.36 5.72 -14.25
C ARG A 683 -13.47 4.52 -13.94
N LEU A 684 -12.82 3.92 -14.94
CA LEU A 684 -11.86 2.82 -14.75
C LEU A 684 -10.63 3.27 -13.93
N SER A 685 -10.12 4.48 -14.19
CA SER A 685 -9.04 5.07 -13.41
C SER A 685 -9.45 5.47 -11.98
N SER A 686 -10.73 5.31 -11.62
CA SER A 686 -11.26 5.45 -10.27
C SER A 686 -11.59 4.11 -9.59
N ALA A 687 -11.54 2.99 -10.31
CA ALA A 687 -11.93 1.66 -9.81
C ALA A 687 -10.75 0.91 -9.15
N PRO A 688 -10.98 0.07 -8.12
CA PRO A 688 -9.90 -0.72 -7.49
C PRO A 688 -9.32 -1.80 -8.42
N ALA A 689 -8.03 -2.10 -8.25
CA ALA A 689 -7.27 -3.04 -9.07
C ALA A 689 -7.89 -4.46 -9.09
N ASN A 690 -8.05 -5.03 -10.30
CA ASN A 690 -8.85 -6.24 -10.64
C ASN A 690 -10.19 -6.39 -9.87
N SER A 691 -10.84 -5.30 -9.44
CA SER A 691 -12.23 -5.40 -8.96
C SER A 691 -13.15 -5.85 -10.10
N THR A 692 -14.26 -6.52 -9.79
CA THR A 692 -15.21 -6.99 -10.82
C THR A 692 -15.66 -5.85 -11.73
N ASP A 693 -15.92 -4.69 -11.14
CA ASP A 693 -16.35 -3.49 -11.86
C ASP A 693 -15.24 -2.91 -12.75
N ALA A 694 -13.97 -2.95 -12.31
CA ALA A 694 -12.82 -2.58 -13.14
C ALA A 694 -12.63 -3.56 -14.31
N MET A 695 -12.79 -4.86 -14.09
CA MET A 695 -12.66 -5.88 -15.15
C MET A 695 -13.80 -5.82 -16.16
N GLN A 696 -15.04 -5.58 -15.70
CA GLN A 696 -16.18 -5.30 -16.56
C GLN A 696 -15.91 -4.07 -17.44
N LEU A 697 -15.56 -2.94 -16.82
CA LEU A 697 -15.38 -1.67 -17.53
C LEU A 697 -14.17 -1.69 -18.49
N LEU A 698 -13.10 -2.40 -18.14
CA LEU A 698 -11.97 -2.65 -19.04
C LEU A 698 -12.35 -3.54 -20.23
N ALA A 699 -13.25 -4.52 -20.05
CA ALA A 699 -13.76 -5.33 -21.15
C ALA A 699 -14.70 -4.53 -22.07
N GLU A 700 -15.60 -3.71 -21.52
CA GLU A 700 -16.44 -2.79 -22.28
C GLU A 700 -15.59 -1.80 -23.11
N ILE A 701 -14.46 -1.35 -22.56
CA ILE A 701 -13.49 -0.53 -23.27
C ILE A 701 -12.85 -1.34 -24.42
N ALA A 702 -12.25 -2.50 -24.14
CA ALA A 702 -11.60 -3.34 -25.14
C ALA A 702 -12.53 -3.73 -26.30
N ALA A 703 -13.81 -4.01 -26.02
CA ALA A 703 -14.82 -4.27 -27.05
C ALA A 703 -14.97 -3.09 -28.03
N ARG A 704 -15.05 -1.85 -27.52
CA ARG A 704 -15.16 -0.65 -28.38
C ARG A 704 -13.87 -0.26 -29.09
N GLU A 705 -12.70 -0.60 -28.54
CA GLU A 705 -11.42 -0.41 -29.25
C GLU A 705 -11.16 -1.48 -30.33
N GLY A 706 -12.17 -2.24 -30.74
CA GLY A 706 -12.06 -3.27 -31.78
C GLY A 706 -11.33 -4.54 -31.33
N ARG A 707 -11.28 -4.83 -30.02
CA ARG A 707 -10.56 -5.98 -29.45
C ARG A 707 -11.50 -6.94 -28.69
N PRO A 708 -12.43 -7.62 -29.39
CA PRO A 708 -13.38 -8.55 -28.78
C PRO A 708 -12.68 -9.73 -28.08
N ASP A 709 -11.64 -10.33 -28.69
CA ASP A 709 -10.82 -11.39 -28.05
C ASP A 709 -10.34 -10.99 -26.65
N THR A 710 -9.86 -9.75 -26.50
CA THR A 710 -9.37 -9.20 -25.23
C THR A 710 -10.52 -8.99 -24.23
N ALA A 711 -11.68 -8.50 -24.70
CA ALA A 711 -12.87 -8.32 -23.87
C ALA A 711 -13.40 -9.67 -23.34
N ILE A 712 -13.51 -10.69 -24.20
CA ILE A 712 -13.94 -12.04 -23.82
C ILE A 712 -12.98 -12.63 -22.79
N SER A 713 -11.65 -12.49 -23.01
CA SER A 713 -10.63 -12.92 -22.06
C SER A 713 -10.82 -12.30 -20.68
N LEU A 714 -11.02 -10.97 -20.59
CA LEU A 714 -11.24 -10.27 -19.33
C LEU A 714 -12.52 -10.73 -18.60
N LEU A 715 -13.59 -11.01 -19.34
CA LEU A 715 -14.88 -11.41 -18.78
C LEU A 715 -14.91 -12.87 -18.31
N ALA A 716 -14.17 -13.76 -18.97
CA ALA A 716 -13.98 -15.13 -18.49
C ALA A 716 -13.38 -15.18 -17.08
N HIS A 717 -12.59 -14.16 -16.69
CA HIS A 717 -11.98 -14.03 -15.36
C HIS A 717 -12.75 -13.09 -14.41
N SER A 718 -13.92 -12.54 -14.80
CA SER A 718 -14.68 -11.59 -13.95
C SER A 718 -15.71 -12.25 -13.03
N GLY A 719 -15.92 -13.57 -13.16
CA GLY A 719 -16.73 -14.37 -12.24
C GLY A 719 -18.25 -14.19 -12.33
N ARG A 720 -18.79 -13.31 -13.19
CA ARG A 720 -20.24 -13.09 -13.34
C ARG A 720 -20.82 -13.73 -14.60
N SER A 721 -21.59 -14.80 -14.42
CA SER A 721 -22.25 -15.56 -15.50
C SER A 721 -23.29 -14.75 -16.30
N ASP A 722 -23.94 -13.78 -15.66
CA ASP A 722 -25.04 -12.97 -16.23
C ASP A 722 -24.60 -12.05 -17.38
N PHE A 723 -23.33 -11.65 -17.42
CA PHE A 723 -22.88 -10.52 -18.24
C PHE A 723 -22.65 -10.85 -19.72
N THR A 724 -22.68 -12.14 -20.09
CA THR A 724 -22.41 -12.61 -21.46
C THR A 724 -23.31 -11.96 -22.52
N LEU A 725 -24.55 -11.61 -22.17
CA LEU A 725 -25.51 -11.00 -23.10
C LEU A 725 -25.24 -9.51 -23.36
N GLY A 726 -24.97 -8.73 -22.31
CA GLY A 726 -24.80 -7.28 -22.43
C GLY A 726 -23.60 -6.84 -23.26
N VAL A 727 -22.64 -7.73 -23.52
CA VAL A 727 -21.47 -7.47 -24.38
C VAL A 727 -21.72 -7.82 -25.84
N VAL A 728 -22.65 -8.73 -26.12
CA VAL A 728 -23.18 -8.93 -27.48
C VAL A 728 -23.90 -7.65 -27.93
N ASP A 729 -24.69 -7.03 -27.04
CA ASP A 729 -25.36 -5.74 -27.30
C ASP A 729 -24.37 -4.55 -27.39
N LEU A 730 -23.16 -4.67 -26.81
CA LEU A 730 -22.16 -3.59 -26.77
C LEU A 730 -21.18 -3.64 -27.96
N LEU A 731 -21.12 -4.78 -28.66
CA LEU A 731 -20.39 -5.00 -29.91
C LEU A 731 -21.26 -4.63 -31.13
N ASP A 732 -21.87 -3.43 -31.09
CA ASP A 732 -22.78 -2.87 -32.12
C ASP A 732 -22.02 -2.49 -33.42
N ALA A 733 -21.45 -3.49 -34.08
CA ALA A 733 -20.53 -3.37 -35.20
C ALA A 733 -20.87 -4.37 -36.32
N THR A 734 -20.99 -3.85 -37.53
CA THR A 734 -21.33 -4.63 -38.73
C THR A 734 -20.19 -5.57 -39.15
N ALA A 735 -20.28 -6.83 -38.74
CA ALA A 735 -19.41 -7.91 -39.21
C ALA A 735 -20.19 -9.24 -39.28
N GLU A 736 -20.57 -9.66 -40.48
CA GLU A 736 -21.21 -10.97 -40.69
C GLU A 736 -20.24 -12.15 -40.41
N ASP A 737 -18.94 -11.87 -40.32
CA ASP A 737 -17.87 -12.87 -40.15
C ASP A 737 -17.46 -13.15 -38.68
N THR A 738 -17.52 -12.17 -37.76
CA THR A 738 -17.13 -12.39 -36.35
C THR A 738 -18.26 -12.92 -35.47
N VAL A 739 -19.53 -12.66 -35.80
CA VAL A 739 -20.66 -13.24 -35.04
C VAL A 739 -20.65 -14.78 -35.07
N PRO A 740 -20.40 -15.47 -36.20
CA PRO A 740 -20.22 -16.92 -36.23
C PRO A 740 -19.08 -17.45 -35.35
N GLU A 741 -17.98 -16.69 -35.20
CA GLU A 741 -16.86 -17.07 -34.33
C GLU A 741 -17.14 -16.78 -32.85
N LEU A 742 -17.84 -15.68 -32.53
CA LEU A 742 -18.33 -15.38 -31.19
C LEU A 742 -19.34 -16.42 -30.73
N TYR A 743 -20.33 -16.74 -31.57
CA TYR A 743 -21.27 -17.83 -31.33
C TYR A 743 -20.54 -19.18 -31.25
N SER A 744 -19.57 -19.45 -32.12
CA SER A 744 -18.77 -20.68 -32.03
C SER A 744 -17.95 -20.76 -30.73
N ALA A 745 -17.40 -19.66 -30.22
CA ALA A 745 -16.66 -19.65 -28.96
C ALA A 745 -17.58 -19.84 -27.75
N LEU A 746 -18.81 -19.32 -27.81
CA LEU A 746 -19.84 -19.48 -26.78
C LEU A 746 -20.59 -20.83 -26.87
N GLN A 747 -20.64 -21.46 -28.06
CA GLN A 747 -21.24 -22.78 -28.31
C GLN A 747 -20.24 -23.94 -28.30
N ARG A 748 -18.92 -23.68 -28.39
CA ARG A 748 -17.88 -24.71 -28.19
C ARG A 748 -17.71 -25.02 -26.70
N GLU A 749 -18.81 -25.55 -26.17
CA GLU A 749 -18.87 -26.44 -25.03
C GLU A 749 -18.63 -25.75 -23.66
N ARG A 750 -19.70 -25.29 -23.03
CA ARG A 750 -19.65 -24.94 -21.60
C ARG A 750 -19.50 -26.22 -20.78
N TYR A 751 -18.27 -26.50 -20.36
CA TYR A 751 -18.01 -27.29 -19.17
C TYR A 751 -18.62 -26.59 -17.96
N LEU A 752 -19.38 -27.32 -17.14
CA LEU A 752 -19.69 -26.87 -15.78
C LEU A 752 -18.46 -27.16 -14.91
N PRO A 753 -17.76 -26.16 -14.36
CA PRO A 753 -16.60 -26.41 -13.50
C PRO A 753 -17.05 -27.09 -12.20
N ALA A 754 -16.14 -27.83 -11.56
CA ALA A 754 -16.44 -28.57 -10.33
C ALA A 754 -17.05 -27.68 -9.23
N GLU A 755 -16.63 -26.41 -9.13
CA GLU A 755 -17.22 -25.41 -8.23
C GLU A 755 -18.74 -25.20 -8.42
N VAL A 756 -19.23 -25.17 -9.67
CA VAL A 756 -20.67 -25.04 -9.96
C VAL A 756 -21.41 -26.35 -9.68
N LEU A 757 -20.76 -27.50 -9.86
CA LEU A 757 -21.33 -28.80 -9.52
C LEU A 757 -21.43 -29.03 -7.99
N ARG A 758 -20.48 -28.49 -7.20
CA ARG A 758 -20.53 -28.46 -5.73
C ARG A 758 -21.71 -27.67 -5.17
N LEU A 759 -22.27 -26.73 -5.94
CA LEU A 759 -23.41 -25.88 -5.56
C LEU A 759 -24.77 -26.47 -5.97
N ALA A 760 -24.80 -27.71 -6.48
CA ALA A 760 -26.04 -28.42 -6.80
C ALA A 760 -26.86 -28.74 -5.53
N HIS A 761 -28.19 -28.66 -5.62
CA HIS A 761 -29.05 -29.27 -4.60
C HIS A 761 -29.23 -30.76 -4.93
N VAL A 762 -28.98 -31.64 -3.96
CA VAL A 762 -28.98 -33.10 -4.16
C VAL A 762 -30.03 -33.76 -3.25
N GLY A 763 -30.67 -34.83 -3.73
CA GLY A 763 -31.68 -35.59 -2.97
C GLY A 763 -32.18 -36.83 -3.73
N SER A 764 -33.14 -37.57 -3.16
CA SER A 764 -33.57 -38.87 -3.68
C SER A 764 -35.07 -39.13 -3.56
N TYR A 765 -35.61 -39.97 -4.45
CA TYR A 765 -37.02 -40.37 -4.50
C TYR A 765 -37.21 -41.90 -4.48
N PRO A 766 -38.18 -42.46 -3.70
CA PRO A 766 -38.99 -41.78 -2.68
C PRO A 766 -38.12 -41.13 -1.59
N ASP A 767 -38.68 -40.18 -0.83
CA ASP A 767 -38.02 -39.50 0.30
C ASP A 767 -37.74 -40.49 1.45
N ALA A 768 -36.77 -41.37 1.24
CA ALA A 768 -36.47 -42.54 2.04
C ALA A 768 -35.20 -42.31 2.87
N ASP A 769 -35.42 -41.88 4.11
CA ASP A 769 -34.43 -41.69 5.17
C ASP A 769 -33.48 -40.47 4.96
N PRO A 770 -33.54 -39.41 5.81
CA PRO A 770 -32.66 -38.24 5.66
C PRO A 770 -31.17 -38.56 5.92
N ASP A 771 -30.86 -39.72 6.50
CA ASP A 771 -29.49 -40.21 6.69
C ASP A 771 -28.87 -40.79 5.40
N LEU A 772 -29.58 -40.75 4.25
CA LEU A 772 -29.07 -41.15 2.93
C LEU A 772 -28.16 -40.05 2.33
N LEU A 773 -27.04 -39.83 3.02
CA LEU A 773 -26.02 -38.82 2.78
C LEU A 773 -25.43 -38.98 1.36
N THR A 774 -26.00 -38.25 0.39
CA THR A 774 -25.67 -38.38 -1.03
C THR A 774 -24.34 -37.67 -1.32
N TYR A 775 -23.27 -38.42 -1.08
CA TYR A 775 -21.91 -37.97 -0.93
C TYR A 775 -21.31 -37.32 -2.20
N VAL A 776 -20.68 -36.16 -1.99
CA VAL A 776 -19.83 -35.46 -2.97
C VAL A 776 -18.44 -35.27 -2.35
N GLU A 777 -17.39 -35.35 -3.17
CA GLU A 777 -15.97 -35.09 -2.89
C GLU A 777 -15.18 -36.13 -2.04
N GLN A 778 -14.31 -36.90 -2.72
CA GLN A 778 -12.92 -37.12 -2.27
C GLN A 778 -11.85 -37.03 -3.39
N SER A 779 -12.08 -36.13 -4.33
CA SER A 779 -11.07 -35.55 -5.22
C SER A 779 -11.61 -34.18 -5.65
N PRO A 780 -10.80 -33.11 -5.78
CA PRO A 780 -11.33 -31.75 -5.91
C PRO A 780 -12.21 -31.51 -7.15
N ASP A 781 -12.15 -32.38 -8.16
CA ASP A 781 -12.72 -32.15 -9.49
C ASP A 781 -13.91 -33.07 -9.87
N GLN A 782 -14.42 -33.92 -8.96
CA GLN A 782 -15.41 -34.96 -9.30
C GLN A 782 -16.73 -34.88 -8.48
N LEU A 783 -17.86 -35.11 -9.16
CA LEU A 783 -19.19 -35.23 -8.55
C LEU A 783 -19.58 -36.70 -8.41
N PHE A 784 -19.80 -37.19 -7.20
CA PHE A 784 -20.29 -38.55 -6.94
C PHE A 784 -21.80 -38.56 -6.74
N VAL A 785 -22.46 -39.64 -7.19
CA VAL A 785 -23.88 -39.90 -6.91
C VAL A 785 -24.04 -41.38 -6.55
N GLN A 786 -24.76 -41.65 -5.46
CA GLN A 786 -25.13 -43.01 -5.05
C GLN A 786 -26.64 -43.21 -5.22
N ALA A 787 -27.04 -44.27 -5.91
CA ALA A 787 -28.41 -44.76 -5.95
C ALA A 787 -28.46 -46.11 -5.21
N LYS A 788 -29.45 -46.29 -4.31
CA LYS A 788 -29.52 -47.46 -3.43
C LYS A 788 -30.80 -48.25 -3.73
N GLY A 789 -30.67 -49.26 -4.59
CA GLY A 789 -31.82 -50.06 -5.03
C GLY A 789 -32.78 -49.30 -5.96
N ASN A 790 -34.08 -49.55 -5.86
CA ASN A 790 -35.12 -48.89 -6.67
C ASN A 790 -35.34 -47.37 -6.39
N ILE A 791 -34.39 -46.71 -5.72
CA ILE A 791 -34.40 -45.28 -5.43
C ILE A 791 -33.78 -44.51 -6.61
N VAL A 792 -34.39 -43.38 -6.98
CA VAL A 792 -33.85 -42.41 -7.95
C VAL A 792 -33.09 -41.32 -7.20
N SER A 793 -31.80 -41.15 -7.48
CA SER A 793 -30.98 -40.07 -6.91
C SER A 793 -30.82 -38.92 -7.92
N MET A 794 -30.91 -37.68 -7.45
CA MET A 794 -31.04 -36.49 -8.30
C MET A 794 -30.12 -35.36 -7.86
N ALA A 795 -29.62 -34.59 -8.83
CA ALA A 795 -28.93 -33.32 -8.61
C ALA A 795 -29.59 -32.22 -9.46
N LEU A 796 -29.93 -31.10 -8.82
CA LEU A 796 -30.58 -29.94 -9.41
C LEU A 796 -29.57 -28.78 -9.49
N LEU A 797 -29.26 -28.37 -10.72
CA LEU A 797 -28.34 -27.27 -11.04
C LEU A 797 -29.15 -26.02 -11.38
N LYS A 798 -29.05 -25.00 -10.53
CA LYS A 798 -29.92 -23.81 -10.59
C LYS A 798 -29.53 -22.82 -11.70
N GLY A 799 -30.54 -22.31 -12.40
CA GLY A 799 -30.42 -21.22 -13.38
C GLY A 799 -29.61 -21.54 -14.65
N VAL A 800 -29.34 -22.82 -14.92
CA VAL A 800 -28.47 -23.28 -16.03
C VAL A 800 -29.08 -23.01 -17.42
N CYS A 801 -30.40 -23.14 -17.57
CA CYS A 801 -31.08 -22.99 -18.86
C CYS A 801 -31.61 -21.56 -19.02
N PRO A 802 -31.27 -20.83 -20.11
CA PRO A 802 -31.74 -19.47 -20.34
C PRO A 802 -33.25 -19.42 -20.71
N PRO A 803 -33.88 -18.23 -20.62
CA PRO A 803 -35.21 -18.01 -21.18
C PRO A 803 -35.24 -18.35 -22.68
N GLY A 804 -36.39 -18.84 -23.15
CA GLY A 804 -36.58 -19.35 -24.51
C GLY A 804 -36.16 -20.80 -24.71
N THR A 805 -35.49 -21.47 -23.75
CA THR A 805 -35.03 -22.85 -23.95
C THR A 805 -36.22 -23.83 -24.13
N VAL A 806 -36.20 -24.60 -25.23
CA VAL A 806 -37.07 -25.75 -25.52
C VAL A 806 -36.33 -27.09 -25.52
N GLY A 807 -35.00 -27.09 -25.47
CA GLY A 807 -34.21 -28.31 -25.31
C GLY A 807 -32.75 -28.05 -24.97
N ALA A 808 -32.07 -29.06 -24.44
CA ALA A 808 -30.67 -29.03 -24.04
C ALA A 808 -30.01 -30.36 -24.37
N ASP A 809 -28.80 -30.30 -24.95
CA ASP A 809 -27.95 -31.43 -25.32
C ASP A 809 -26.69 -31.39 -24.43
N CYS A 810 -26.46 -32.45 -23.67
CA CYS A 810 -25.38 -32.56 -22.69
C CYS A 810 -24.57 -33.84 -22.91
N TRP A 811 -23.24 -33.72 -22.83
CA TRP A 811 -22.32 -34.85 -22.73
C TRP A 811 -21.98 -35.12 -21.27
N VAL A 812 -22.13 -36.37 -20.86
CA VAL A 812 -21.83 -36.87 -19.52
C VAL A 812 -20.60 -37.78 -19.59
N TYR A 813 -19.61 -37.52 -18.74
CA TYR A 813 -18.37 -38.29 -18.65
C TYR A 813 -18.28 -38.99 -17.28
N LEU A 814 -18.16 -40.32 -17.30
CA LEU A 814 -17.91 -41.15 -16.13
C LEU A 814 -16.42 -41.51 -16.04
N ASP A 815 -15.83 -41.34 -14.86
CA ASP A 815 -14.42 -41.66 -14.61
C ASP A 815 -14.20 -43.07 -14.04
N GLU A 816 -15.23 -43.65 -13.40
CA GLU A 816 -15.14 -44.97 -12.78
C GLU A 816 -16.26 -45.91 -13.25
N ALA A 817 -15.97 -47.22 -13.24
CA ALA A 817 -16.96 -48.24 -13.58
C ALA A 817 -18.00 -48.34 -12.47
N LEU A 818 -19.28 -48.17 -12.83
CA LEU A 818 -20.38 -48.24 -11.88
C LEU A 818 -20.45 -49.62 -11.20
N THR A 819 -20.70 -49.63 -9.89
CA THR A 819 -20.77 -50.86 -9.07
C THR A 819 -21.93 -51.80 -9.43
N GLY A 820 -22.84 -51.36 -10.30
CA GLY A 820 -23.94 -52.15 -10.85
C GLY A 820 -24.51 -51.47 -12.10
N PRO A 821 -25.38 -52.16 -12.86
CA PRO A 821 -26.05 -51.59 -14.02
C PRO A 821 -26.93 -50.41 -13.61
N ALA A 822 -26.88 -49.33 -14.38
CA ALA A 822 -27.53 -48.07 -14.04
C ALA A 822 -28.05 -47.32 -15.26
N GLN A 823 -29.05 -46.47 -15.03
CA GLN A 823 -29.58 -45.56 -16.03
C GLN A 823 -29.45 -44.10 -15.58
N PHE A 824 -29.32 -43.19 -16.54
CA PHE A 824 -29.25 -41.74 -16.36
C PHE A 824 -30.32 -41.04 -17.19
N GLN A 825 -30.88 -39.93 -16.68
CA GLN A 825 -31.82 -39.05 -17.39
C GLN A 825 -31.52 -37.59 -17.04
N ILE A 826 -31.80 -36.66 -17.96
CA ILE A 826 -31.85 -35.22 -17.67
C ILE A 826 -33.24 -34.65 -17.98
N ALA A 827 -33.58 -33.54 -17.34
CA ALA A 827 -34.75 -32.73 -17.65
C ALA A 827 -34.48 -31.24 -17.44
N ILE A 828 -35.22 -30.39 -18.16
CA ILE A 828 -35.21 -28.93 -17.97
C ILE A 828 -36.45 -28.59 -17.16
N VAL A 829 -36.26 -28.22 -15.90
CA VAL A 829 -37.37 -28.10 -14.94
C VAL A 829 -37.52 -26.69 -14.41
N ASP A 830 -38.74 -26.37 -14.00
CA ASP A 830 -39.07 -25.21 -13.19
C ASP A 830 -39.27 -25.71 -11.76
N ALA A 831 -38.19 -25.68 -10.96
CA ALA A 831 -38.12 -26.36 -9.67
C ALA A 831 -38.48 -25.46 -8.46
N GLU A 832 -38.93 -24.22 -8.69
CA GLU A 832 -39.34 -23.36 -7.57
C GLU A 832 -40.45 -24.01 -6.74
N ASN A 833 -40.20 -24.16 -5.44
CA ASN A 833 -41.10 -24.75 -4.45
C ASN A 833 -41.51 -26.22 -4.71
N ARG A 834 -40.77 -26.98 -5.53
CA ARG A 834 -41.00 -28.43 -5.73
C ARG A 834 -40.09 -29.29 -4.85
N THR A 835 -40.61 -30.43 -4.38
CA THR A 835 -39.78 -31.45 -3.68
C THR A 835 -39.07 -32.36 -4.69
N PHE A 836 -38.05 -33.10 -4.24
CA PHE A 836 -37.47 -34.18 -5.05
C PHE A 836 -38.49 -35.25 -5.42
N SER A 837 -39.47 -35.53 -4.54
CA SER A 837 -40.63 -36.38 -4.86
C SER A 837 -41.50 -35.87 -6.00
N ASP A 838 -41.66 -34.55 -6.14
CA ASP A 838 -42.42 -33.98 -7.26
C ASP A 838 -41.60 -34.03 -8.55
N LEU A 839 -40.30 -33.72 -8.47
CA LEU A 839 -39.38 -33.72 -9.60
C LEU A 839 -39.19 -35.13 -10.21
N ALA A 840 -39.07 -36.16 -9.36
CA ALA A 840 -38.94 -37.54 -9.84
C ALA A 840 -40.18 -38.03 -10.60
N ARG A 841 -41.40 -37.64 -10.18
CA ARG A 841 -42.63 -38.00 -10.88
C ARG A 841 -42.73 -37.39 -12.27
N LEU A 842 -42.15 -36.19 -12.50
CA LEU A 842 -42.05 -35.60 -13.84
C LEU A 842 -41.14 -36.47 -14.74
N LEU A 843 -39.99 -36.92 -14.21
CA LEU A 843 -39.07 -37.83 -14.90
C LEU A 843 -39.72 -39.19 -15.23
N GLU A 844 -40.53 -39.73 -14.32
CA GLU A 844 -41.31 -40.96 -14.53
C GLU A 844 -42.44 -40.80 -15.56
N ASN A 845 -43.10 -39.65 -15.60
CA ASN A 845 -44.17 -39.34 -16.55
C ASN A 845 -43.66 -39.03 -17.97
N GLY A 846 -42.37 -38.72 -18.14
CA GLY A 846 -41.72 -38.54 -19.44
C GLY A 846 -41.17 -37.15 -19.74
N ASP A 847 -41.16 -36.22 -18.78
CA ASP A 847 -40.74 -34.81 -18.96
C ASP A 847 -39.21 -34.61 -19.07
N GLY A 848 -38.49 -35.52 -19.74
CA GLY A 848 -37.03 -35.48 -19.89
C GLY A 848 -36.49 -36.45 -20.95
N SER A 849 -35.17 -36.62 -20.99
CA SER A 849 -34.43 -37.32 -22.07
C SER A 849 -34.72 -38.82 -22.26
N GLY A 850 -35.58 -39.41 -21.43
CA GLY A 850 -35.62 -40.85 -21.21
C GLY A 850 -34.37 -41.37 -20.48
N TRP A 851 -34.45 -42.63 -20.05
CA TRP A 851 -33.42 -43.31 -19.25
C TRP A 851 -32.40 -44.04 -20.13
N ALA A 852 -31.20 -43.48 -20.28
CA ALA A 852 -30.08 -44.05 -21.04
C ALA A 852 -29.17 -44.93 -20.18
N ASP A 853 -28.60 -46.01 -20.74
CA ASP A 853 -27.64 -46.89 -20.04
C ASP A 853 -26.25 -46.24 -19.95
N VAL A 854 -25.77 -46.09 -18.71
CA VAL A 854 -24.49 -45.46 -18.35
C VAL A 854 -23.53 -46.42 -17.65
N SER A 855 -23.75 -47.74 -17.76
CA SER A 855 -23.00 -48.77 -17.02
C SER A 855 -21.55 -49.02 -17.47
N ARG A 856 -20.91 -48.06 -18.14
CA ARG A 856 -19.53 -48.14 -18.65
C ARG A 856 -18.77 -46.82 -18.46
N PRO A 857 -17.52 -46.85 -17.96
CA PRO A 857 -16.69 -45.65 -17.79
C PRO A 857 -16.08 -45.19 -19.12
N HIS A 858 -15.59 -43.94 -19.13
CA HIS A 858 -14.78 -43.29 -20.17
C HIS A 858 -15.38 -43.17 -21.58
N GLU A 859 -16.45 -43.90 -21.92
CA GLU A 859 -17.28 -43.63 -23.10
C GLU A 859 -18.23 -42.45 -22.79
N PRO A 860 -18.12 -41.28 -23.44
CA PRO A 860 -19.09 -40.20 -23.22
C PRO A 860 -20.49 -40.63 -23.63
N ARG A 861 -21.50 -40.06 -22.95
CA ARG A 861 -22.92 -40.26 -23.26
C ARG A 861 -23.56 -38.93 -23.62
N GLU A 862 -24.06 -38.85 -24.85
CA GLU A 862 -24.84 -37.74 -25.38
C GLU A 862 -26.30 -37.93 -24.95
N ILE A 863 -26.85 -36.95 -24.23
CA ILE A 863 -28.17 -37.03 -23.61
C ILE A 863 -28.89 -35.70 -23.84
N MET A 864 -30.06 -35.76 -24.48
CA MET A 864 -30.84 -34.60 -24.89
C MET A 864 -32.22 -34.61 -24.25
N ALA A 865 -32.59 -33.53 -23.57
CA ALA A 865 -33.97 -33.31 -23.09
C ALA A 865 -34.64 -32.16 -23.84
N SER A 866 -35.97 -32.24 -23.93
CA SER A 866 -36.83 -31.22 -24.54
C SER A 866 -38.03 -30.92 -23.64
N VAL A 867 -38.62 -29.74 -23.81
CA VAL A 867 -39.85 -29.32 -23.13
C VAL A 867 -40.83 -28.72 -24.12
N ASP A 868 -42.11 -29.09 -24.01
CA ASP A 868 -43.17 -28.72 -24.97
C ASP A 868 -43.40 -27.20 -25.11
N THR A 869 -42.96 -26.41 -24.12
CA THR A 869 -43.09 -24.95 -24.12
C THR A 869 -41.77 -24.27 -23.75
N PRO A 870 -41.37 -23.21 -24.50
CA PRO A 870 -40.17 -22.43 -24.18
C PRO A 870 -40.30 -21.82 -22.79
N ALA A 871 -39.20 -21.83 -22.04
CA ALA A 871 -39.14 -21.21 -20.72
C ALA A 871 -39.36 -19.68 -20.82
N SER A 872 -40.33 -19.13 -20.09
CA SER A 872 -40.55 -17.68 -20.00
C SER A 872 -39.54 -16.95 -19.11
N ALA A 873 -38.81 -17.71 -18.28
CA ALA A 873 -37.72 -17.27 -17.41
C ALA A 873 -36.54 -18.24 -17.51
N ARG A 874 -35.49 -18.08 -16.68
CA ARG A 874 -34.47 -19.13 -16.54
C ARG A 874 -35.10 -20.41 -15.96
N ARG A 875 -34.53 -21.57 -16.30
CA ARG A 875 -34.91 -22.88 -15.74
C ARG A 875 -33.69 -23.63 -15.22
N ASP A 876 -33.94 -24.62 -14.38
CA ASP A 876 -32.94 -25.46 -13.77
C ASP A 876 -32.68 -26.71 -14.61
N LEU A 877 -31.47 -27.25 -14.53
CA LEU A 877 -31.13 -28.54 -15.13
C LEU A 877 -31.18 -29.61 -14.04
N LEU A 878 -32.11 -30.56 -14.20
CA LEU A 878 -32.25 -31.72 -13.32
C LEU A 878 -31.50 -32.91 -13.93
N LEU A 879 -30.65 -33.53 -13.14
CA LEU A 879 -29.89 -34.74 -13.46
C LEU A 879 -30.40 -35.87 -12.55
N ALA A 880 -30.57 -37.08 -13.09
CA ALA A 880 -31.09 -38.22 -12.32
C ALA A 880 -30.39 -39.53 -12.66
N VAL A 881 -30.20 -40.37 -11.63
CA VAL A 881 -29.56 -41.69 -11.69
C VAL A 881 -30.45 -42.73 -11.01
N ARG A 882 -30.59 -43.93 -11.58
CA ARG A 882 -31.26 -45.07 -10.93
C ARG A 882 -30.63 -46.41 -11.29
N CYS A 883 -30.90 -47.44 -10.50
CA CYS A 883 -30.47 -48.81 -10.80
C CYS A 883 -31.19 -49.37 -12.05
N GLY A 884 -30.47 -50.11 -12.89
CA GLY A 884 -30.95 -50.65 -14.16
C GLY A 884 -31.23 -52.17 -14.10
N GLY A 885 -32.50 -52.56 -14.25
CA GLY A 885 -32.91 -53.95 -14.39
C GLY A 885 -33.25 -54.68 -13.07
N ASN A 886 -33.53 -55.98 -13.17
CA ASN A 886 -34.25 -56.76 -12.14
C ASN A 886 -33.40 -57.17 -10.90
N ARG A 887 -32.64 -56.24 -10.31
CA ARG A 887 -31.96 -56.43 -9.00
C ARG A 887 -32.21 -55.21 -8.09
N PRO A 888 -33.35 -55.18 -7.36
CA PRO A 888 -33.82 -54.00 -6.62
C PRO A 888 -32.96 -53.54 -5.44
N ASP A 889 -31.92 -54.28 -5.06
CA ASP A 889 -31.20 -54.14 -3.77
C ASP A 889 -29.71 -53.76 -3.93
N ALA A 890 -29.21 -53.64 -5.16
CA ALA A 890 -27.81 -53.30 -5.40
C ALA A 890 -27.56 -51.78 -5.27
N PRO A 891 -26.54 -51.33 -4.53
CA PRO A 891 -26.12 -49.95 -4.57
C PRO A 891 -25.27 -49.68 -5.83
N VAL A 892 -25.68 -48.66 -6.59
CA VAL A 892 -24.90 -48.06 -7.68
C VAL A 892 -24.16 -46.85 -7.10
N LEU A 893 -22.85 -46.85 -7.19
CA LEU A 893 -21.97 -45.69 -6.93
C LEU A 893 -21.18 -45.38 -8.20
N GLY A 894 -20.98 -44.08 -8.47
CA GLY A 894 -20.12 -43.62 -9.56
C GLY A 894 -19.78 -42.13 -9.47
N GLY A 895 -18.65 -41.76 -10.07
CA GLY A 895 -18.17 -40.39 -10.19
C GLY A 895 -18.28 -39.85 -11.63
N PHE A 896 -18.86 -38.66 -11.76
CA PHE A 896 -18.83 -37.85 -12.98
C PHE A 896 -17.62 -36.91 -12.95
N SER A 897 -16.78 -36.97 -13.98
CA SER A 897 -15.61 -36.11 -14.13
C SER A 897 -15.88 -34.82 -14.89
N SER A 898 -16.93 -34.79 -15.73
CA SER A 898 -17.52 -33.54 -16.21
C SER A 898 -18.94 -33.73 -16.77
N ILE A 899 -19.71 -32.64 -16.74
CA ILE A 899 -20.94 -32.49 -17.48
C ILE A 899 -20.78 -31.26 -18.38
N LYS A 900 -21.04 -31.46 -19.67
CA LYS A 900 -20.58 -30.58 -20.74
C LYS A 900 -21.75 -30.24 -21.65
N ILE A 901 -22.26 -29.01 -21.54
CA ILE A 901 -23.43 -28.57 -22.30
C ILE A 901 -22.99 -28.27 -23.73
N ARG A 902 -23.49 -29.06 -24.68
CA ARG A 902 -23.13 -29.03 -26.09
C ARG A 902 -24.01 -28.04 -26.87
N SER A 903 -25.31 -27.98 -26.57
CA SER A 903 -26.19 -26.94 -27.09
C SER A 903 -27.44 -26.73 -26.23
N VAL A 904 -28.07 -25.57 -26.38
CA VAL A 904 -29.45 -25.29 -25.93
C VAL A 904 -30.24 -24.73 -27.11
N VAL A 905 -31.45 -25.24 -27.30
CA VAL A 905 -32.33 -24.96 -28.44
C VAL A 905 -33.42 -23.99 -28.01
N SER A 906 -33.73 -23.02 -28.88
CA SER A 906 -34.77 -22.00 -28.71
C SER A 906 -35.73 -22.03 -29.92
N PRO A 907 -37.03 -21.69 -29.78
CA PRO A 907 -38.04 -21.83 -30.84
C PRO A 907 -37.67 -21.19 -32.18
N ASP A 908 -37.07 -19.99 -32.15
CA ASP A 908 -36.86 -19.17 -33.34
C ASP A 908 -35.58 -19.52 -34.11
N ALA A 909 -35.38 -20.81 -34.37
CA ALA A 909 -34.31 -21.36 -35.19
C ALA A 909 -34.47 -21.09 -36.71
N ARG A 910 -34.89 -19.86 -37.10
CA ARG A 910 -34.92 -19.34 -38.48
C ARG A 910 -34.59 -17.84 -38.50
N ARG A 911 -33.75 -17.44 -39.47
CA ARG A 911 -33.22 -16.07 -39.64
C ARG A 911 -34.28 -14.96 -39.41
N PRO A 912 -34.03 -14.00 -38.50
CA PRO A 912 -34.85 -12.80 -38.41
C PRO A 912 -34.86 -12.03 -39.74
N ARG A 913 -36.04 -11.64 -40.22
CA ARG A 913 -36.20 -10.61 -41.25
C ARG A 913 -36.64 -9.30 -40.60
N LEU A 914 -36.25 -8.19 -41.23
CA LEU A 914 -36.48 -6.83 -40.75
C LEU A 914 -37.94 -6.52 -40.38
N ASN A 915 -38.08 -5.62 -39.40
CA ASN A 915 -39.22 -4.73 -39.18
C ASN A 915 -40.56 -5.37 -38.72
N ALA A 916 -40.63 -5.73 -37.44
CA ALA A 916 -41.89 -5.80 -36.69
C ALA A 916 -41.78 -4.94 -35.40
N PRO A 917 -42.32 -3.70 -35.37
CA PRO A 917 -42.08 -2.77 -34.26
C PRO A 917 -43.06 -2.96 -33.09
N GLN A 918 -42.54 -3.02 -31.86
CA GLN A 918 -43.36 -2.89 -30.65
C GLN A 918 -43.57 -1.41 -30.24
N SER A 919 -44.55 -1.18 -29.37
CA SER A 919 -45.25 0.10 -29.21
C SER A 919 -44.41 1.27 -28.65
N ARG A 920 -44.30 2.32 -29.47
CA ARG A 920 -43.93 3.71 -29.14
C ARG A 920 -44.11 4.14 -27.67
N GLN A 921 -43.02 4.51 -27.01
CA GLN A 921 -43.02 5.72 -26.17
C GLN A 921 -42.78 6.95 -27.07
N ARG A 922 -43.28 8.13 -26.67
CA ARG A 922 -43.27 9.35 -27.52
C ARG A 922 -42.12 10.30 -27.18
N THR A 923 -41.01 10.22 -27.92
CA THR A 923 -40.09 11.35 -28.12
C THR A 923 -40.40 12.02 -29.46
N ARG A 924 -40.57 13.36 -29.47
CA ARG A 924 -40.75 14.15 -30.70
C ARG A 924 -39.38 14.49 -31.29
N ARG A 925 -39.10 14.03 -32.51
CA ARG A 925 -38.00 14.53 -33.34
C ARG A 925 -38.51 15.77 -34.09
N LEU A 926 -37.70 16.83 -34.17
CA LEU A 926 -37.99 17.98 -35.03
C LEU A 926 -37.87 17.56 -36.51
N THR A 927 -38.70 18.16 -37.35
CA THR A 927 -38.76 17.92 -38.79
C THR A 927 -37.65 18.64 -39.55
N GLY A 928 -37.42 18.19 -40.79
CA GLY A 928 -36.48 18.84 -41.72
C GLY A 928 -36.87 20.24 -42.20
N GLU A 929 -38.01 20.79 -41.76
CA GLU A 929 -38.38 22.20 -41.98
C GLU A 929 -38.22 23.05 -40.71
N GLU A 930 -38.48 22.49 -39.52
CA GLU A 930 -38.14 23.14 -38.25
C GLU A 930 -36.63 23.38 -38.12
N LEU A 931 -35.81 22.44 -38.60
CA LEU A 931 -34.34 22.61 -38.68
C LEU A 931 -33.89 23.64 -39.73
N LYS A 932 -34.66 23.90 -40.79
CA LYS A 932 -34.31 24.88 -41.83
C LYS A 932 -34.50 26.34 -41.41
N HIS A 933 -35.25 26.58 -40.33
CA HIS A 933 -35.55 27.91 -39.81
C HIS A 933 -34.80 28.22 -38.48
N SER A 934 -33.79 27.42 -38.14
CA SER A 934 -32.98 27.58 -36.94
C SER A 934 -31.72 28.42 -37.22
N THR A 935 -31.77 29.73 -36.99
CA THR A 935 -30.65 30.66 -37.21
C THR A 935 -29.80 30.90 -35.96
N LEU A 936 -28.48 30.68 -36.07
CA LEU A 936 -27.50 31.16 -35.11
C LEU A 936 -27.18 32.63 -35.41
N VAL A 937 -27.38 33.54 -34.45
CA VAL A 937 -27.07 34.97 -34.60
C VAL A 937 -25.82 35.31 -33.81
N THR A 938 -24.78 35.78 -34.50
CA THR A 938 -23.53 36.31 -33.92
C THR A 938 -22.98 37.41 -34.83
N ASN A 939 -22.45 38.48 -34.23
CA ASN A 939 -22.11 39.74 -34.91
C ASN A 939 -20.59 40.05 -34.93
N TYR A 940 -19.71 39.04 -34.84
CA TYR A 940 -18.26 39.25 -34.86
C TYR A 940 -17.52 38.29 -35.82
N PRO A 941 -16.83 38.81 -36.86
CA PRO A 941 -15.74 38.12 -37.52
C PRO A 941 -14.44 38.29 -36.72
N SER A 942 -13.62 37.24 -36.60
CA SER A 942 -12.28 37.33 -36.00
C SER A 942 -11.37 36.21 -36.48
N GLU A 943 -10.18 36.57 -36.96
CA GLU A 943 -9.07 35.64 -37.15
C GLU A 943 -8.23 35.61 -35.87
N LEU A 944 -8.42 34.57 -35.03
CA LEU A 944 -7.52 33.99 -33.99
C LEU A 944 -8.38 33.16 -32.98
N PRO A 945 -7.79 32.18 -32.25
CA PRO A 945 -8.52 31.00 -31.77
C PRO A 945 -9.37 31.19 -30.49
N LEU A 946 -10.38 30.33 -30.36
CA LEU A 946 -11.37 30.31 -29.28
C LEU A 946 -10.97 29.47 -28.05
N LEU A 947 -11.43 29.95 -26.89
CA LEU A 947 -11.72 29.19 -25.66
C LEU A 947 -13.17 28.68 -25.71
N LEU A 948 -13.52 27.57 -25.04
CA LEU A 948 -14.87 27.36 -24.48
C LEU A 948 -14.90 26.22 -23.42
N VAL A 949 -16.01 26.16 -22.68
CA VAL A 949 -16.15 25.55 -21.32
C VAL A 949 -17.63 25.14 -21.09
N ALA A 950 -18.04 24.31 -20.13
CA ALA A 950 -17.34 23.64 -19.01
C ALA A 950 -17.98 22.29 -18.63
N GLY A 951 -17.30 21.53 -17.76
CA GLY A 951 -17.86 20.60 -16.76
C GLY A 951 -17.32 20.98 -15.37
N ASP A 952 -17.92 20.49 -14.29
CA ASP A 952 -18.02 21.16 -12.98
C ASP A 952 -16.73 21.64 -12.26
N ASN A 953 -15.51 21.30 -12.70
CA ASN A 953 -14.25 21.83 -12.13
C ASN A 953 -13.18 22.30 -13.16
N GLY A 954 -13.54 22.63 -14.42
CA GLY A 954 -12.85 23.61 -15.29
C GLY A 954 -11.36 23.44 -15.71
N GLY A 955 -11.09 23.40 -17.03
CA GLY A 955 -9.73 23.46 -17.63
C GLY A 955 -9.24 24.87 -18.02
N ILE A 956 -7.94 25.02 -18.36
CA ILE A 956 -7.22 26.32 -18.49
C ILE A 956 -6.37 26.39 -19.78
N PHE A 957 -6.11 27.59 -20.35
CA PHE A 957 -4.79 28.12 -20.78
C PHE A 957 -4.82 29.60 -21.30
N LEU A 958 -4.06 30.00 -22.34
CA LEU A 958 -3.17 31.20 -22.27
C LEU A 958 -2.91 31.99 -23.60
N ARG A 959 -2.35 33.22 -23.65
CA ARG A 959 -2.34 34.46 -22.81
C ARG A 959 -1.16 35.41 -23.21
N PRO A 960 -1.37 36.59 -23.83
CA PRO A 960 -0.29 37.60 -23.97
C PRO A 960 -0.46 38.89 -23.14
N SER A 961 0.66 39.38 -22.57
CA SER A 961 1.12 40.79 -22.45
C SER A 961 0.14 41.95 -22.16
N THR A 962 0.35 42.89 -21.22
CA THR A 962 1.26 43.05 -20.05
C THR A 962 0.63 44.04 -19.04
N HIS A 963 1.13 44.10 -17.79
CA HIS A 963 0.84 45.15 -16.78
C HIS A 963 -0.60 45.27 -16.22
N GLY A 964 -1.41 44.20 -16.27
CA GLY A 964 -2.64 44.10 -15.47
C GLY A 964 -2.37 43.73 -13.99
N PRO A 965 -3.35 43.90 -13.08
CA PRO A 965 -3.23 43.48 -11.68
C PRO A 965 -3.16 41.95 -11.54
N VAL A 966 -2.53 41.50 -10.45
CA VAL A 966 -2.29 40.09 -10.11
C VAL A 966 -3.36 39.64 -9.12
N VAL A 967 -4.13 38.59 -9.44
CA VAL A 967 -5.38 38.22 -8.75
C VAL A 967 -5.29 36.84 -8.09
N ALA A 968 -5.92 36.70 -6.93
CA ALA A 968 -6.28 35.43 -6.29
C ALA A 968 -7.81 35.35 -6.13
N ALA A 969 -8.38 34.14 -6.23
CA ALA A 969 -9.80 33.86 -6.13
C ALA A 969 -10.07 32.92 -4.94
N LEU A 970 -11.14 33.17 -4.17
CA LEU A 970 -11.49 32.41 -2.98
C LEU A 970 -13.00 32.18 -2.91
N ASN A 971 -13.43 30.92 -2.91
CA ASN A 971 -14.83 30.54 -2.78
C ASN A 971 -15.23 30.41 -1.30
N ALA A 972 -16.30 31.12 -0.90
CA ALA A 972 -16.80 31.10 0.47
C ALA A 972 -18.32 30.85 0.52
N ALA A 973 -18.75 30.09 1.54
CA ALA A 973 -20.16 29.96 1.89
C ALA A 973 -20.63 31.27 2.54
N PHE A 974 -21.62 31.93 1.94
CA PHE A 974 -22.13 33.22 2.42
C PHE A 974 -23.47 33.03 3.15
N PRO A 975 -23.62 33.47 4.42
CA PRO A 975 -24.89 33.32 5.14
C PRO A 975 -25.99 34.17 4.51
N ALA A 976 -27.17 33.57 4.27
CA ALA A 976 -28.30 34.21 3.57
C ALA A 976 -28.92 35.43 4.30
N PHE A 977 -28.40 35.82 5.46
CA PHE A 977 -28.84 36.98 6.25
C PHE A 977 -27.79 38.12 6.31
N ALA A 978 -26.54 37.88 5.91
CA ALA A 978 -25.47 38.87 5.99
C ALA A 978 -25.62 39.95 4.89
N ARG A 979 -25.24 41.20 5.19
CA ARG A 979 -25.43 42.35 4.29
C ARG A 979 -24.11 42.98 3.82
N SER A 980 -23.02 42.70 4.52
CA SER A 980 -21.68 43.10 4.15
C SER A 980 -20.64 42.07 4.59
N ALA A 981 -19.50 42.09 3.90
CA ALA A 981 -18.31 41.33 4.23
C ALA A 981 -17.19 42.29 4.60
N ILE A 982 -16.44 41.96 5.65
CA ILE A 982 -15.18 42.61 6.00
C ILE A 982 -14.09 41.55 5.85
N ALA A 983 -13.14 41.81 4.94
CA ALA A 983 -11.96 40.99 4.74
C ALA A 983 -10.74 41.68 5.35
N THR A 984 -10.19 41.15 6.44
CA THR A 984 -8.93 41.62 7.03
C THR A 984 -7.78 40.77 6.49
N VAL A 985 -6.78 41.38 5.85
CA VAL A 985 -5.73 40.65 5.11
C VAL A 985 -4.32 41.05 5.54
N GLU A 986 -3.42 40.07 5.71
CA GLU A 986 -1.98 40.25 5.99
C GLU A 986 -1.15 39.94 4.75
N MET A 987 -0.20 40.80 4.37
CA MET A 987 0.52 40.72 3.09
C MET A 987 2.05 40.66 3.22
N ALA A 988 2.70 39.95 2.28
CA ALA A 988 4.16 39.76 2.18
C ALA A 988 4.77 40.57 1.02
N HIS A 989 6.10 40.71 0.99
CA HIS A 989 6.85 41.45 -0.03
C HIS A 989 8.18 40.73 -0.43
N GLU A 990 8.89 41.28 -1.42
CA GLU A 990 10.00 40.72 -2.22
C GLU A 990 11.25 40.14 -1.48
N GLU A 991 11.29 40.08 -0.14
CA GLU A 991 12.38 39.46 0.65
C GLU A 991 11.97 38.14 1.34
N ALA A 992 10.85 37.52 0.95
CA ALA A 992 10.41 36.23 1.50
C ALA A 992 11.43 35.10 1.24
N SER A 993 11.76 34.31 2.27
CA SER A 993 12.73 33.22 2.15
C SER A 993 12.14 31.99 1.41
N PRO A 994 12.95 31.07 0.86
CA PRO A 994 12.46 29.85 0.21
C PRO A 994 11.54 28.99 1.08
N PHE A 995 11.69 29.06 2.40
CA PHE A 995 10.80 28.43 3.37
C PHE A 995 9.40 29.08 3.43
N GLU A 996 9.33 30.42 3.34
CA GLU A 996 8.06 31.14 3.26
C GLU A 996 7.42 31.01 1.86
N PHE A 997 8.23 30.88 0.80
CA PHE A 997 7.78 30.56 -0.56
C PHE A 997 7.12 29.17 -0.64
N ALA A 998 7.71 28.15 -0.02
CA ALA A 998 7.18 26.77 -0.03
C ALA A 998 5.81 26.63 0.67
N MET A 999 5.51 27.46 1.69
CA MET A 999 4.19 27.46 2.35
C MET A 999 3.11 28.24 1.59
N ALA A 1000 3.45 28.98 0.53
CA ALA A 1000 2.51 29.84 -0.20
C ALA A 1000 1.92 29.17 -1.46
N LEU A 1001 2.17 27.89 -1.68
CA LEU A 1001 1.70 27.13 -2.83
C LEU A 1001 0.24 26.66 -2.62
N GLY A 1002 -0.67 27.28 -3.36
CA GLY A 1002 -2.10 26.94 -3.41
C GLY A 1002 -2.73 27.49 -4.69
N ARG A 1003 -3.72 26.79 -5.28
CA ARG A 1003 -4.18 27.05 -6.65
C ARG A 1003 -5.02 28.34 -6.79
N PRO A 1004 -4.75 29.20 -7.80
CA PRO A 1004 -5.61 30.32 -8.18
C PRO A 1004 -6.22 30.11 -9.58
N GLU A 1005 -7.48 29.67 -9.66
CA GLU A 1005 -8.03 29.05 -10.89
C GLU A 1005 -8.89 29.99 -11.76
N GLU A 1006 -9.35 31.13 -11.24
CA GLU A 1006 -10.18 32.10 -11.99
C GLU A 1006 -9.47 33.44 -12.30
N LYS A 1007 -9.81 34.04 -13.45
CA LYS A 1007 -9.33 35.36 -13.90
C LYS A 1007 -10.48 36.31 -14.16
N LEU A 1008 -10.39 37.52 -13.61
CA LEU A 1008 -11.34 38.59 -13.95
C LEU A 1008 -10.93 39.35 -15.20
N VAL A 1009 -11.94 39.71 -15.97
CA VAL A 1009 -11.87 40.80 -16.95
C VAL A 1009 -11.95 42.13 -16.18
N TRP A 1010 -11.04 43.05 -16.45
CA TRP A 1010 -11.00 44.38 -15.82
C TRP A 1010 -11.34 45.46 -16.83
N ASN A 1011 -12.14 46.44 -16.42
CA ASN A 1011 -12.37 47.69 -17.16
C ASN A 1011 -11.72 48.84 -16.38
N ARG A 1012 -10.57 49.29 -16.86
CA ARG A 1012 -9.68 50.24 -16.17
C ARG A 1012 -9.33 49.75 -14.76
N ASP A 1013 -9.87 50.39 -13.73
CA ASP A 1013 -9.54 50.14 -12.32
C ASP A 1013 -10.64 49.37 -11.57
N ALA A 1014 -11.64 48.80 -12.28
CA ALA A 1014 -12.74 48.03 -11.69
C ALA A 1014 -12.96 46.67 -12.42
N PRO A 1015 -13.39 45.62 -11.70
CA PRO A 1015 -13.72 44.33 -12.30
C PRO A 1015 -15.04 44.35 -13.08
N VAL A 1016 -15.11 43.60 -14.18
CA VAL A 1016 -16.33 43.40 -14.98
C VAL A 1016 -17.08 42.15 -14.49
N GLY A 1017 -18.39 42.27 -14.28
CA GLY A 1017 -19.26 41.15 -13.86
C GLY A 1017 -19.21 40.80 -12.37
N ALA A 1018 -18.40 41.48 -11.56
CA ALA A 1018 -18.39 41.31 -10.10
C ALA A 1018 -19.62 41.99 -9.47
N LEU A 1019 -20.21 41.34 -8.45
CA LEU A 1019 -21.40 41.83 -7.73
C LEU A 1019 -21.13 43.08 -6.90
N ALA A 1020 -19.90 43.26 -6.41
CA ALA A 1020 -19.46 44.44 -5.68
C ALA A 1020 -17.92 44.58 -5.71
N PHE A 1021 -17.39 45.76 -5.40
CA PHE A 1021 -15.95 46.05 -5.34
C PHE A 1021 -15.68 47.11 -4.27
N SER A 1022 -14.68 46.88 -3.41
CA SER A 1022 -14.28 47.79 -2.31
C SER A 1022 -13.35 48.92 -2.73
N GLY A 1023 -12.74 48.85 -3.91
CA GLY A 1023 -11.71 49.79 -4.35
C GLY A 1023 -10.28 49.26 -4.13
N TRP A 1024 -9.31 50.18 -4.18
CA TRP A 1024 -7.88 49.86 -4.02
C TRP A 1024 -7.36 50.38 -2.68
N THR A 1025 -6.70 49.52 -1.90
CA THR A 1025 -5.90 49.93 -0.73
C THR A 1025 -4.41 50.02 -1.09
N ARG A 1026 -3.66 50.88 -0.39
CA ARG A 1026 -2.21 51.02 -0.58
C ARG A 1026 -1.45 50.47 0.62
N VAL A 1027 -0.90 49.28 0.46
CA VAL A 1027 0.09 48.70 1.38
C VAL A 1027 1.33 49.61 1.40
N SER A 1028 1.86 49.89 2.59
CA SER A 1028 3.08 50.69 2.78
C SER A 1028 4.09 50.08 3.77
N LYS A 1029 3.72 49.00 4.47
CA LYS A 1029 4.58 48.19 5.33
C LYS A 1029 4.27 46.70 5.07
N PRO A 1030 5.25 45.79 5.15
CA PRO A 1030 4.99 44.36 5.10
C PRO A 1030 4.31 43.89 6.40
N PHE A 1031 3.48 42.85 6.31
CA PHE A 1031 2.79 42.19 7.43
C PHE A 1031 1.88 43.09 8.29
N GLU A 1032 1.47 44.25 7.77
CA GLU A 1032 0.39 45.06 8.35
C GLU A 1032 -0.97 44.48 7.94
N LEU A 1033 -1.96 44.50 8.85
CA LEU A 1033 -3.32 44.05 8.56
C LEU A 1033 -4.11 45.17 7.89
N HIS A 1034 -4.82 44.85 6.82
CA HIS A 1034 -5.65 45.80 6.07
C HIS A 1034 -7.09 45.30 5.95
N ASP A 1035 -8.04 46.13 6.40
CA ASP A 1035 -9.48 45.86 6.29
C ASP A 1035 -10.04 46.30 4.94
N LEU A 1036 -10.82 45.43 4.32
CA LEU A 1036 -11.54 45.65 3.07
C LEU A 1036 -13.02 45.37 3.31
N LYS A 1037 -13.85 46.42 3.50
CA LYS A 1037 -15.31 46.27 3.63
C LYS A 1037 -16.00 46.35 2.25
N VAL A 1038 -16.86 45.37 1.98
CA VAL A 1038 -17.72 45.31 0.79
C VAL A 1038 -19.17 45.16 1.24
N SER A 1039 -20.04 46.06 0.81
CA SER A 1039 -21.49 45.94 1.02
C SER A 1039 -22.16 45.41 -0.24
N ILE A 1040 -22.99 44.37 -0.12
CA ILE A 1040 -23.68 43.71 -1.23
C ILE A 1040 -25.18 43.94 -1.03
N ARG A 1041 -25.89 44.42 -2.07
CA ARG A 1041 -27.27 44.90 -1.91
C ARG A 1041 -28.32 43.79 -2.02
N GLU A 1042 -28.12 42.86 -2.94
CA GLU A 1042 -28.97 41.67 -3.15
C GLU A 1042 -28.06 40.50 -3.56
N ILE A 1043 -28.43 39.28 -3.16
CA ILE A 1043 -27.70 38.03 -3.47
C ILE A 1043 -28.74 36.95 -3.77
N ASP A 1044 -28.65 36.33 -4.96
CA ASP A 1044 -29.49 35.19 -5.38
C ASP A 1044 -28.77 33.83 -5.28
N ARG A 1045 -27.47 33.82 -4.89
CA ARG A 1045 -26.59 32.64 -4.91
C ARG A 1045 -26.27 32.10 -3.52
N LYS A 1046 -26.10 30.78 -3.42
CA LYS A 1046 -25.65 30.09 -2.20
C LYS A 1046 -24.14 30.25 -1.90
N TRP A 1047 -23.36 30.71 -2.88
CA TRP A 1047 -21.90 30.80 -2.81
C TRP A 1047 -21.45 32.13 -3.41
N LEU A 1048 -20.38 32.71 -2.85
CA LEU A 1048 -19.72 33.88 -3.39
C LEU A 1048 -18.22 33.64 -3.56
N THR A 1049 -17.70 34.06 -4.71
CA THR A 1049 -16.26 34.12 -4.97
C THR A 1049 -15.75 35.52 -4.66
N ILE A 1050 -14.79 35.60 -3.74
CA ILE A 1050 -14.12 36.84 -3.35
C ILE A 1050 -12.78 36.87 -4.08
N TYR A 1051 -12.48 38.01 -4.71
CA TYR A 1051 -11.26 38.19 -5.48
C TYR A 1051 -10.39 39.29 -4.86
N LEU A 1052 -9.13 38.95 -4.60
CA LEU A 1052 -8.14 39.86 -4.04
C LEU A 1052 -7.08 40.15 -5.10
N ALA A 1053 -6.78 41.44 -5.33
CA ALA A 1053 -5.98 41.90 -6.46
C ALA A 1053 -4.87 42.85 -6.03
N ILE A 1054 -3.65 42.63 -6.53
CA ILE A 1054 -2.46 43.45 -6.27
C ILE A 1054 -2.05 44.18 -7.54
N ARG A 1055 -1.87 45.50 -7.42
CA ARG A 1055 -1.30 46.34 -8.48
C ARG A 1055 0.15 46.68 -8.13
N LEU A 1056 1.08 45.96 -8.73
CA LEU A 1056 2.52 46.18 -8.53
C LEU A 1056 2.99 47.49 -9.19
N PRO A 1057 4.09 48.11 -8.69
CA PRO A 1057 4.78 49.20 -9.37
C PRO A 1057 5.25 48.83 -10.79
N ARG A 1058 5.41 49.84 -11.66
CA ARG A 1058 6.06 49.65 -12.96
C ARG A 1058 7.52 49.20 -12.76
N GLY A 1059 7.85 47.99 -13.22
CA GLY A 1059 9.20 47.41 -13.13
C GLY A 1059 9.32 46.19 -12.20
N SER A 1060 8.37 45.96 -11.30
CA SER A 1060 8.37 44.76 -10.45
C SER A 1060 8.20 43.48 -11.28
N LYS A 1061 8.89 42.41 -10.86
CA LYS A 1061 8.80 41.10 -11.53
C LYS A 1061 7.51 40.39 -11.11
N PRO A 1062 6.77 39.75 -12.04
CA PRO A 1062 5.56 39.01 -11.69
C PRO A 1062 5.92 37.69 -10.98
N MET A 1063 5.53 37.59 -9.70
CA MET A 1063 5.49 36.33 -8.95
C MET A 1063 4.06 35.76 -8.91
N PRO A 1064 3.88 34.47 -8.55
CA PRO A 1064 2.57 33.88 -8.28
C PRO A 1064 1.71 34.70 -7.31
N SER A 1065 0.39 34.78 -7.56
CA SER A 1065 -0.50 35.68 -6.81
C SER A 1065 -0.70 35.29 -5.34
N ASN A 1066 -0.60 33.99 -5.05
CA ASN A 1066 -0.64 33.38 -3.73
C ASN A 1066 0.56 33.77 -2.84
N ALA A 1067 1.74 34.03 -3.41
CA ALA A 1067 2.98 34.36 -2.69
C ALA A 1067 2.93 35.66 -1.85
N PHE A 1068 1.88 36.48 -2.02
CA PHE A 1068 1.74 37.77 -1.36
C PHE A 1068 0.78 37.80 -0.17
N TRP A 1069 0.03 36.72 0.11
CA TRP A 1069 -1.01 36.70 1.15
C TRP A 1069 -0.65 35.70 2.25
N ARG A 1070 -0.66 36.15 3.51
CA ARG A 1070 -0.25 35.34 4.67
C ARG A 1070 -1.40 34.95 5.60
N LYS A 1071 -2.44 35.78 5.67
CA LYS A 1071 -3.63 35.56 6.48
C LYS A 1071 -4.82 36.32 5.88
N LEU A 1072 -5.99 35.70 5.87
CA LEU A 1072 -7.27 36.32 5.60
C LEU A 1072 -8.21 36.00 6.76
N LEU A 1073 -8.97 36.99 7.22
CA LEU A 1073 -10.12 36.82 8.10
C LEU A 1073 -11.35 37.37 7.38
N LEU A 1074 -12.43 36.59 7.29
CA LEU A 1074 -13.72 37.04 6.77
C LEU A 1074 -14.69 37.18 7.94
N VAL A 1075 -15.28 38.37 8.07
CA VAL A 1075 -16.29 38.70 9.08
C VAL A 1075 -17.55 39.19 8.35
N TRP A 1076 -18.71 38.70 8.77
CA TRP A 1076 -20.00 39.03 8.17
C TRP A 1076 -20.80 39.95 9.10
N ASP A 1077 -21.54 40.89 8.51
CA ASP A 1077 -22.38 41.92 9.15
C ASP A 1077 -23.66 42.11 8.30
#